data_AF-A0A8T6RFN2-F1
#
_entry.id   AF-A0A8T6RFN2-F1
#
_cell.length_a   1.000
_cell.length_b   1.000
_cell.length_c   1.000
_cell.angle_alpha   90.00
_cell.angle_beta   90.00
_cell.angle_gamma   90.00
#
_symmetry.space_group_name_H-M   'P 1'
#
loop_
_entity.id
_entity.type
_entity.pdbx_description
1 polymer ?
#
loop_
_entity_poly.entity_id
_entity_poly.type
_entity_poly.pdbx_seq_one_letter_code
_entity_poly.pdbx_strand_id
1 'polypeptide(L)'
;MERRYLGHQVSCLPVQVLVEGRPERALLSYDTTGPQILLEKKIDANIEKVFRIECDVLIDKGSKSVRVLRSQLLNIKLNPILKTEKQYSVDGNRPEPLYPPSTKGWFSRIDRTGLNVIVFVHRIVDDFRLWLVILSKSDFRVLEAHPIFPFEVGALEFEEEFEEYSSFFASKKSLIKAKKWMNSVLVSESPTWEQLTKLIHDVHIPNLRLGKDARNTMQQLIPEAYEDIVREQIMAFFTLVSRWDIPREDPVDYFNRIYPLDVLNTLLLGYVIRKFSDMDIPSYVRIIQRSSRHQLALPSSAIRDEEWNPWTPALFRIVETTPSVFRKAIECTAELNRTKKIVVSLPITRKEASESQENWKNRFLLLASGLRIRTHLRPQALGLVGLIDVTRAHQWPHKHMKWSASIAAQSYREPHIQIMEMPPLAVDRVKKIRPNVITLDWSASITNANLYDFHENSWRVSFKRIQNSLLGNQTLKKLESEFGTWIGQKPYQPKRKWVKCLDATANLGYLASFEQLEYLQKLGLTREELLDAIMEMKKKTVVDISYTPVFRNHMTIALIAQGRSGQICSFVQGFLKHSPSATVFVARGGRWSLIMARVPPSIARQIMIELPGKAAEQDLALSCYRVVSYRSYSWRFYQRILNEDDTWNDDVSAMLSQIRLPYPDNDD
;
A
#
# COMPACT_ATOMS: atom_id res chain seq x y z
N MET A 1 40.22 12.69 -16.09
CA MET A 1 40.29 12.54 -14.62
C MET A 1 40.42 11.04 -14.33
N GLU A 2 41.62 10.57 -13.99
CA GLU A 2 41.88 9.16 -13.72
C GLU A 2 41.13 8.70 -12.45
N ARG A 3 40.22 7.74 -12.60
CA ARG A 3 39.56 7.07 -11.47
C ARG A 3 40.60 6.20 -10.76
N ARG A 4 41.08 6.61 -9.59
CA ARG A 4 41.91 5.74 -8.75
C ARG A 4 41.05 4.67 -8.07
N TYR A 5 41.19 3.44 -8.54
CA TYR A 5 40.55 2.26 -7.95
C TYR A 5 41.29 1.84 -6.68
N LEU A 6 40.78 2.21 -5.50
CA LEU A 6 41.20 1.60 -4.24
C LEU A 6 40.35 0.34 -4.04
N GLY A 7 40.83 -0.80 -4.52
CA GLY A 7 40.12 -2.07 -4.46
C GLY A 7 40.17 -2.71 -3.09
N HIS A 8 39.26 -2.37 -2.17
CA HIS A 8 38.87 -3.18 -1.00
C HIS A 8 37.47 -2.80 -0.51
N GLN A 9 36.77 -3.73 0.16
CA GLN A 9 35.46 -3.50 0.77
C GLN A 9 35.46 -2.21 1.61
N VAL A 10 34.54 -1.29 1.33
CA VAL A 10 34.46 0.01 2.02
C VAL A 10 33.68 -0.15 3.31
N SER A 11 34.35 -0.52 4.41
CA SER A 11 33.71 -0.62 5.74
C SER A 11 33.70 0.72 6.50
N CYS A 12 34.55 1.67 6.11
CA CYS A 12 34.68 2.99 6.73
C CYS A 12 34.87 4.07 5.64
N LEU A 13 34.52 5.31 5.96
CA LEU A 13 34.76 6.48 5.10
C LEU A 13 35.88 7.35 5.69
N PRO A 14 36.90 7.75 4.91
CA PRO A 14 37.88 8.72 5.37
C PRO A 14 37.21 10.08 5.56
N VAL A 15 37.39 10.67 6.75
CA VAL A 15 36.82 11.96 7.12
C VAL A 15 37.84 12.81 7.89
N GLN A 16 37.59 14.12 7.95
CA GLN A 16 38.26 15.02 8.89
C GLN A 16 37.27 15.48 9.96
N VAL A 17 37.70 15.56 11.20
CA VAL A 17 36.87 16.02 12.32
C VAL A 17 37.57 17.16 13.02
N LEU A 18 36.81 18.10 13.57
CA LEU A 18 37.39 19.17 14.38
C LEU A 18 37.46 18.70 15.83
N VAL A 19 38.69 18.60 16.34
CA VAL A 19 39.01 18.29 17.73
C VAL A 19 39.64 19.55 18.32
N GLU A 20 38.94 20.21 19.25
CA GLU A 20 39.38 21.47 19.85
C GLU A 20 39.73 22.55 18.79
N GLY A 21 38.94 22.59 17.70
CA GLY A 21 39.13 23.54 16.59
C GLY A 21 40.23 23.17 15.58
N ARG A 22 40.90 22.02 15.73
CA ARG A 22 41.93 21.53 14.79
C ARG A 22 41.42 20.35 13.95
N PRO A 23 41.68 20.33 12.63
CA PRO A 23 41.26 19.22 11.78
C PRO A 23 42.15 17.99 12.01
N GLU A 24 41.55 16.90 12.44
CA GLU A 24 42.19 15.60 12.63
C GLU A 24 41.62 14.59 11.63
N ARG A 25 42.45 13.70 11.11
CA ARG A 25 42.00 12.59 10.25
C ARG A 25 41.35 11.51 11.09
N ALA A 26 40.24 10.98 10.58
CA ALA A 26 39.48 9.93 11.24
C ALA A 26 38.83 9.00 10.21
N LEU A 27 38.31 7.89 10.71
CA LEU A 27 37.47 6.97 9.96
C LEU A 27 36.04 7.04 10.48
N LEU A 28 35.09 7.27 9.59
CA LEU A 28 33.67 7.19 9.90
C LEU A 28 33.19 5.77 9.60
N SER A 29 32.81 5.03 10.65
CA SER A 29 32.14 3.75 10.55
C SER A 29 30.64 3.89 10.81
N TYR A 30 29.85 2.97 10.27
CA TYR A 30 28.42 2.89 10.52
C TYR A 30 28.06 1.50 11.00
N ASP A 31 27.16 1.40 11.97
CA ASP A 31 26.59 0.13 12.42
C ASP A 31 25.07 0.23 12.58
N THR A 32 24.45 -0.77 13.23
CA THR A 32 23.02 -0.76 13.54
C THR A 32 22.62 0.32 14.55
N THR A 33 23.55 0.93 15.28
CA THR A 33 23.30 2.01 16.24
C THR A 33 23.37 3.35 15.55
N GLY A 34 24.36 3.59 14.69
CA GLY A 34 24.52 4.82 13.94
C GLY A 34 25.95 5.07 13.45
N PRO A 35 26.26 6.31 13.05
CA PRO A 35 27.61 6.73 12.69
C PRO A 35 28.52 6.80 13.93
N GLN A 36 29.75 6.31 13.81
CA GLN A 36 30.79 6.39 14.83
C GLN A 36 32.08 6.91 14.20
N ILE A 37 32.72 7.86 14.89
CA ILE A 37 34.02 8.39 14.48
C ILE A 37 35.10 7.60 15.20
N LEU A 38 35.94 6.91 14.43
CA LEU A 38 37.12 6.20 14.90
C LEU A 38 38.33 7.08 14.67
N LEU A 39 38.91 7.60 15.75
CA LEU A 39 40.16 8.35 15.72
C LEU A 39 41.34 7.39 15.72
N GLU A 40 42.37 7.68 14.92
CA GLU A 40 43.62 6.90 14.91
C GLU A 40 44.38 7.01 16.24
N LYS A 41 44.10 8.06 17.03
CA LYS A 41 44.64 8.29 18.37
C LYS A 41 43.50 8.33 19.38
N LYS A 42 43.69 7.70 20.55
CA LYS A 42 42.78 7.90 21.70
C LYS A 42 42.92 9.35 22.17
N ILE A 43 41.97 10.18 21.78
CA ILE A 43 41.87 11.57 22.23
C ILE A 43 40.58 11.67 23.03
N ASP A 44 40.68 11.94 24.34
CA ASP A 44 39.54 12.24 25.21
C ASP A 44 39.10 13.69 24.98
N ALA A 45 38.55 13.97 23.80
CA ALA A 45 38.10 15.32 23.44
C ALA A 45 36.65 15.33 22.97
N ASN A 46 36.01 16.48 23.17
CA ASN A 46 34.66 16.74 22.72
C ASN A 46 34.69 16.97 21.20
N ILE A 47 34.49 15.89 20.43
CA ILE A 47 34.47 15.94 18.96
C ILE A 47 33.30 16.82 18.53
N GLU A 48 33.56 17.81 17.67
CA GLU A 48 32.47 18.58 17.07
C GLU A 48 31.48 17.64 16.38
N LYS A 49 30.18 17.94 16.48
CA LYS A 49 29.11 17.13 15.85
C LYS A 49 29.07 17.27 14.31
N VAL A 50 30.19 17.63 13.69
CA VAL A 50 30.37 17.85 12.26
C VAL A 50 31.65 17.13 11.79
N PHE A 51 31.57 16.42 10.68
CA PHE A 51 32.72 15.79 10.02
C PHE A 51 32.81 16.25 8.57
N ARG A 52 34.02 16.25 8.00
CA ARG A 52 34.29 16.63 6.61
C ARG A 52 34.56 15.39 5.79
N ILE A 53 33.77 15.16 4.75
CA ILE A 53 33.95 13.99 3.89
C ILE A 53 34.82 14.27 2.67
N GLU A 54 35.74 13.35 2.40
CA GLU A 54 36.75 13.49 1.33
C GLU A 54 36.37 12.76 0.04
N CYS A 55 35.47 11.78 0.11
CA CYS A 55 35.10 10.95 -1.05
C CYS A 55 33.61 10.57 -1.07
N ASP A 56 33.09 10.38 -2.28
CA ASP A 56 31.85 9.66 -2.53
C ASP A 56 32.13 8.16 -2.60
N VAL A 57 31.12 7.34 -2.31
CA VAL A 57 31.10 5.91 -2.61
C VAL A 57 29.97 5.64 -3.59
N LEU A 58 30.28 5.07 -4.76
CA LEU A 58 29.33 4.80 -5.83
C LEU A 58 29.39 3.34 -6.26
N ILE A 59 28.31 2.80 -6.81
CA ILE A 59 28.34 1.48 -7.47
C ILE A 59 28.86 1.63 -8.90
N ASP A 60 29.92 0.91 -9.25
CA ASP A 60 30.46 0.82 -10.63
C ASP A 60 29.74 -0.26 -11.45
N LYS A 61 29.96 -0.28 -12.78
CA LYS A 61 29.31 -1.19 -13.76
C LYS A 61 29.45 -2.71 -13.50
N GLY A 62 30.18 -3.12 -12.47
CA GLY A 62 30.31 -4.51 -12.02
C GLY A 62 29.74 -4.76 -10.62
N SER A 63 28.81 -3.93 -10.16
CA SER A 63 28.14 -4.07 -8.86
C SER A 63 29.12 -4.02 -7.68
N LYS A 64 30.18 -3.21 -7.82
CA LYS A 64 31.20 -2.99 -6.78
C LYS A 64 31.17 -1.53 -6.36
N SER A 65 31.21 -1.32 -5.04
CA SER A 65 31.36 0.01 -4.45
C SER A 65 32.77 0.54 -4.67
N VAL A 66 32.88 1.74 -5.24
CA VAL A 66 34.14 2.43 -5.54
C VAL A 66 34.16 3.79 -4.87
N ARG A 67 35.33 4.18 -4.33
CA ARG A 67 35.56 5.51 -3.76
C ARG A 67 35.94 6.50 -4.85
N VAL A 68 35.31 7.67 -4.84
CA VAL A 68 35.61 8.77 -5.77
C VAL A 68 35.94 10.02 -4.95
N LEU A 69 37.19 10.49 -5.05
CA LEU A 69 37.62 11.70 -4.34
C LEU A 69 36.83 12.93 -4.78
N ARG A 70 36.43 13.76 -3.82
CA ARG A 70 35.73 15.01 -4.07
C ARG A 70 36.73 16.15 -4.28
N SER A 71 36.37 17.11 -5.12
CA SER A 71 37.13 18.36 -5.30
C SER A 71 36.97 19.33 -4.12
N GLN A 72 35.86 19.21 -3.37
CA GLN A 72 35.55 20.03 -2.20
C GLN A 72 35.04 19.13 -1.06
N LEU A 73 35.54 19.42 0.14
CA LEU A 73 35.08 18.79 1.37
C LEU A 73 33.68 19.28 1.72
N LEU A 74 32.80 18.36 2.15
CA LEU A 74 31.49 18.72 2.67
C LEU A 74 31.46 18.55 4.17
N ASN A 75 31.02 19.60 4.87
CA ASN A 75 30.76 19.56 6.31
C ASN A 75 29.41 18.86 6.54
N ILE A 76 29.38 17.74 7.25
CA ILE A 76 28.18 16.92 7.47
C ILE A 76 27.92 16.81 8.97
N LYS A 77 26.67 17.03 9.39
CA LYS A 77 26.26 16.81 10.78
C LYS A 77 26.28 15.31 11.10
N LEU A 78 26.95 14.95 12.20
CA LEU A 78 27.06 13.56 12.64
C LEU A 78 25.69 12.95 12.96
N ASN A 79 24.74 13.74 13.46
CA ASN A 79 23.39 13.26 13.76
C ASN A 79 22.55 13.12 12.46
N PRO A 80 22.22 11.90 12.00
CA PRO A 80 21.38 11.71 10.83
C PRO A 80 19.97 12.26 11.09
N ILE A 81 19.33 12.79 10.05
CA ILE A 81 17.92 13.19 10.09
C ILE A 81 16.97 12.05 9.74
N LEU A 82 17.47 11.00 9.09
CA LEU A 82 16.73 9.79 8.78
C LEU A 82 17.62 8.57 8.94
N LYS A 83 17.04 7.51 9.51
CA LYS A 83 17.58 6.16 9.55
C LYS A 83 16.45 5.19 9.21
N THR A 84 16.60 4.40 8.16
CA THR A 84 15.57 3.44 7.72
C THR A 84 16.20 2.16 7.19
N GLU A 85 15.43 1.08 7.13
CA GLU A 85 15.87 -0.18 6.53
C GLU A 85 15.14 -0.41 5.21
N LYS A 86 15.87 -0.85 4.19
CA LYS A 86 15.32 -1.16 2.85
C LYS A 86 15.95 -2.45 2.31
N GLN A 87 15.36 -2.97 1.23
CA GLN A 87 16.01 -3.99 0.41
C GLN A 87 16.69 -3.32 -0.79
N TYR A 88 17.90 -3.76 -1.15
CA TYR A 88 18.75 -3.06 -2.12
C TYR A 88 19.48 -4.03 -3.05
N SER A 89 19.24 -3.88 -4.36
CA SER A 89 19.92 -4.64 -5.41
C SER A 89 21.07 -3.83 -6.00
N VAL A 90 22.27 -4.38 -5.95
CA VAL A 90 23.49 -3.72 -6.42
C VAL A 90 23.53 -3.63 -7.96
N ASP A 91 22.77 -4.47 -8.66
CA ASP A 91 22.78 -4.60 -10.12
C ASP A 91 21.93 -3.55 -10.84
N GLY A 92 21.00 -2.87 -10.14
CA GLY A 92 20.32 -1.66 -10.62
C GLY A 92 19.81 -1.67 -12.06
N ASN A 93 18.93 -2.61 -12.41
CA ASN A 93 18.45 -2.79 -13.80
C ASN A 93 17.05 -2.23 -14.09
N ARG A 94 16.43 -1.50 -13.15
CA ARG A 94 15.05 -1.02 -13.33
C ARG A 94 15.00 0.43 -13.83
N PRO A 95 14.21 0.73 -14.87
CA PRO A 95 13.95 2.12 -15.26
C PRO A 95 13.32 2.87 -14.08
N GLU A 96 13.81 4.09 -13.79
CA GLU A 96 13.18 4.93 -12.78
C GLU A 96 11.97 5.63 -13.39
N PRO A 97 10.75 5.39 -12.89
CA PRO A 97 9.57 6.11 -13.37
C PRO A 97 9.53 7.56 -12.86
N LEU A 98 10.39 7.91 -11.89
CA LEU A 98 10.35 9.19 -11.18
C LEU A 98 11.07 10.31 -11.94
N TYR A 99 10.52 11.51 -11.85
CA TYR A 99 11.17 12.74 -12.31
C TYR A 99 11.19 13.79 -11.19
N PRO A 100 12.31 14.49 -10.96
CA PRO A 100 13.63 14.25 -11.56
C PRO A 100 14.16 12.84 -11.25
N PRO A 101 15.06 12.26 -12.06
CA PRO A 101 15.67 10.98 -11.72
C PRO A 101 16.47 11.10 -10.42
N SER A 102 16.65 9.99 -9.72
CA SER A 102 17.43 9.98 -8.48
C SER A 102 18.91 10.24 -8.76
N THR A 103 19.59 10.89 -7.81
CA THR A 103 21.01 11.22 -7.94
C THR A 103 21.81 9.92 -8.06
N LYS A 104 22.52 9.71 -9.18
CA LYS A 104 23.26 8.45 -9.44
C LYS A 104 22.37 7.20 -9.56
N GLY A 105 21.06 7.36 -9.76
CA GLY A 105 20.13 6.25 -9.99
C GLY A 105 19.95 5.32 -8.77
N TRP A 106 20.22 5.79 -7.56
CA TRP A 106 20.16 4.95 -6.34
C TRP A 106 18.76 4.40 -6.07
N PHE A 107 17.71 5.09 -6.52
CA PHE A 107 16.34 4.66 -6.31
C PHE A 107 15.98 3.41 -7.11
N SER A 108 16.48 3.27 -8.34
CA SER A 108 16.32 2.05 -9.17
C SER A 108 16.82 0.76 -8.51
N ARG A 109 17.69 0.91 -7.52
CA ARG A 109 18.32 -0.18 -6.75
C ARG A 109 17.54 -0.55 -5.49
N ILE A 110 16.54 0.24 -5.06
CA ILE A 110 15.62 -0.22 -4.02
C ILE A 110 14.74 -1.32 -4.62
N ASP A 111 14.99 -2.57 -4.24
CA ASP A 111 14.26 -3.73 -4.73
C ASP A 111 14.06 -4.75 -3.62
N ARG A 112 12.84 -5.28 -3.50
CA ARG A 112 12.43 -6.26 -2.48
C ARG A 112 13.23 -7.57 -2.51
N THR A 113 13.86 -7.89 -3.64
CA THR A 113 14.69 -9.10 -3.82
C THR A 113 16.15 -8.90 -3.41
N GLY A 114 16.55 -7.66 -3.10
CA GLY A 114 17.92 -7.28 -2.80
C GLY A 114 18.42 -7.65 -1.40
N LEU A 115 19.59 -7.13 -1.06
CA LEU A 115 20.20 -7.25 0.26
C LEU A 115 19.48 -6.34 1.27
N ASN A 116 19.41 -6.77 2.53
CA ASN A 116 18.96 -5.91 3.61
C ASN A 116 20.00 -4.80 3.83
N VAL A 117 19.58 -3.54 3.73
CA VAL A 117 20.42 -2.37 3.95
C VAL A 117 19.87 -1.45 5.02
N ILE A 118 20.76 -0.71 5.66
CA ILE A 118 20.45 0.43 6.52
C ILE A 118 20.80 1.70 5.74
N VAL A 119 19.86 2.62 5.65
CA VAL A 119 20.02 3.89 4.96
C VAL A 119 20.04 5.01 5.99
N PHE A 120 21.07 5.86 5.92
CA PHE A 120 21.19 7.08 6.72
C PHE A 120 21.14 8.30 5.80
N VAL A 121 20.47 9.36 6.25
CA VAL A 121 20.50 10.67 5.60
C VAL A 121 20.94 11.72 6.61
N HIS A 122 21.95 12.50 6.26
CA HIS A 122 22.51 13.56 7.10
C HIS A 122 22.31 14.94 6.48
N ARG A 123 22.29 15.98 7.32
CA ARG A 123 22.35 17.37 6.85
C ARG A 123 23.79 17.72 6.48
N ILE A 124 23.95 18.34 5.32
CA ILE A 124 25.18 19.05 4.96
C ILE A 124 25.07 20.47 5.53
N VAL A 125 26.13 20.96 6.15
CA VAL A 125 26.20 22.32 6.70
C VAL A 125 26.38 23.30 5.54
N ASP A 126 25.57 24.36 5.52
CA ASP A 126 25.57 25.42 4.49
C ASP A 126 25.27 24.95 3.05
N ASP A 127 24.69 23.76 2.88
CA ASP A 127 24.21 23.23 1.60
C ASP A 127 22.77 22.72 1.76
N PHE A 128 21.94 22.95 0.74
CA PHE A 128 20.56 22.49 0.73
C PHE A 128 20.42 20.99 0.45
N ARG A 129 21.45 20.37 -0.15
CA ARG A 129 21.53 18.94 -0.39
C ARG A 129 21.74 18.18 0.93
N LEU A 130 21.49 16.89 0.86
CA LEU A 130 21.60 15.98 2.00
C LEU A 130 22.61 14.89 1.68
N TRP A 131 23.23 14.30 2.69
CA TRP A 131 24.22 13.25 2.51
C TRP A 131 23.59 11.88 2.76
N LEU A 132 23.50 11.06 1.72
CA LEU A 132 23.00 9.68 1.77
C LEU A 132 24.13 8.72 2.11
N VAL A 133 23.87 7.72 2.94
CA VAL A 133 24.73 6.55 3.15
C VAL A 133 23.87 5.29 3.12
N ILE A 134 24.21 4.33 2.26
CA ILE A 134 23.57 3.02 2.16
C ILE A 134 24.57 1.96 2.64
N LEU A 135 24.18 1.21 3.66
CA LEU A 135 25.02 0.25 4.37
C LEU A 135 24.42 -1.15 4.27
N SER A 136 25.19 -2.16 3.87
CA SER A 136 24.77 -3.55 3.97
C SER A 136 24.61 -3.97 5.43
N LYS A 137 23.47 -4.57 5.79
CA LYS A 137 23.16 -4.97 7.17
C LYS A 137 23.90 -6.22 7.63
N SER A 138 24.39 -7.06 6.71
CA SER A 138 25.07 -8.31 7.05
C SER A 138 26.54 -8.11 7.44
N ASP A 139 27.23 -7.16 6.81
CA ASP A 139 28.67 -6.96 6.94
C ASP A 139 29.07 -5.49 7.20
N PHE A 140 28.09 -4.60 7.34
CA PHE A 140 28.28 -3.16 7.55
C PHE A 140 29.18 -2.50 6.48
N ARG A 141 29.16 -3.03 5.25
CA ARG A 141 29.85 -2.41 4.13
C ARG A 141 29.05 -1.24 3.58
N VAL A 142 29.69 -0.09 3.40
CA VAL A 142 29.10 1.06 2.70
C VAL A 142 28.99 0.72 1.22
N LEU A 143 27.75 0.60 0.75
CA LEU A 143 27.43 0.34 -0.65
C LEU A 143 27.51 1.62 -1.47
N GLU A 144 26.90 2.69 -0.96
CA GLU A 144 26.89 4.03 -1.56
C GLU A 144 26.94 5.10 -0.48
N ALA A 145 27.59 6.23 -0.79
CA ALA A 145 27.60 7.41 0.04
C ALA A 145 27.84 8.65 -0.82
N HIS A 146 26.85 9.52 -0.96
CA HIS A 146 26.95 10.71 -1.82
C HIS A 146 25.86 11.75 -1.48
N PRO A 147 25.97 12.99 -1.99
CA PRO A 147 24.90 13.97 -1.83
C PRO A 147 23.66 13.57 -2.63
N ILE A 148 22.48 13.89 -2.12
CA ILE A 148 21.16 13.75 -2.75
C ILE A 148 20.35 15.03 -2.56
N PHE A 149 19.33 15.23 -3.39
CA PHE A 149 18.41 16.35 -3.26
C PHE A 149 17.32 16.07 -2.20
N PRO A 150 16.77 17.13 -1.54
CA PRO A 150 15.72 16.95 -0.54
C PRO A 150 14.48 16.19 -1.00
N PHE A 151 14.10 16.31 -2.28
CA PHE A 151 12.95 15.58 -2.81
C PHE A 151 13.13 14.06 -2.83
N GLU A 152 14.37 13.58 -2.84
CA GLU A 152 14.67 12.15 -2.93
C GLU A 152 14.39 11.42 -1.62
N VAL A 153 14.48 12.14 -0.49
CA VAL A 153 14.31 11.60 0.86
C VAL A 153 12.93 11.03 1.10
N GLY A 154 11.89 11.60 0.47
CA GLY A 154 10.54 11.16 0.71
C GLY A 154 10.31 9.69 0.35
N ALA A 155 11.05 9.14 -0.62
CA ALA A 155 10.94 7.73 -0.99
C ALA A 155 11.58 6.78 0.05
N LEU A 156 12.47 7.31 0.90
CA LEU A 156 13.04 6.60 2.04
C LEU A 156 12.15 6.73 3.28
N GLU A 157 11.64 7.94 3.51
CA GLU A 157 10.90 8.34 4.71
C GLU A 157 9.46 7.81 4.73
N PHE A 158 8.78 7.81 3.58
CA PHE A 158 7.35 7.49 3.53
C PHE A 158 7.12 6.05 3.06
N GLU A 159 6.56 5.24 3.95
CA GLU A 159 6.15 3.88 3.64
C GLU A 159 4.76 3.86 2.99
N GLU A 160 4.56 2.92 2.07
CA GLU A 160 3.24 2.68 1.49
C GLU A 160 2.38 1.91 2.50
N GLU A 161 1.12 2.28 2.66
CA GLU A 161 0.23 1.70 3.68
C GLU A 161 0.09 0.17 3.56
N PHE A 162 0.09 -0.35 2.34
CA PHE A 162 0.04 -1.81 2.13
C PHE A 162 1.29 -2.50 2.68
N GLU A 163 2.46 -1.87 2.57
CA GLU A 163 3.72 -2.40 3.12
C GLU A 163 3.67 -2.39 4.65
N GLU A 164 3.17 -1.32 5.25
CA GLU A 164 3.03 -1.19 6.70
C GLU A 164 2.00 -2.14 7.31
N TYR A 165 0.90 -2.36 6.60
CA TYR A 165 -0.10 -3.35 6.96
C TYR A 165 0.47 -4.78 6.83
N SER A 166 1.12 -5.08 5.70
CA SER A 166 1.70 -6.40 5.44
C SER A 166 2.84 -6.73 6.40
N SER A 167 3.69 -5.76 6.74
CA SER A 167 4.81 -5.95 7.67
C SER A 167 4.36 -6.33 9.08
N PHE A 168 3.18 -5.86 9.49
CA PHE A 168 2.59 -6.22 10.78
C PHE A 168 2.19 -7.70 10.79
N PHE A 169 1.38 -8.13 9.81
CA PHE A 169 0.88 -9.51 9.81
C PHE A 169 1.97 -10.52 9.41
N ALA A 170 2.86 -10.17 8.48
CA ALA A 170 3.95 -11.01 8.01
C ALA A 170 5.28 -10.77 8.77
N SER A 171 5.23 -10.21 9.98
CA SER A 171 6.45 -9.97 10.77
C SER A 171 7.25 -11.26 11.00
N LYS A 172 8.57 -11.17 11.14
CA LYS A 172 9.44 -12.33 11.43
C LYS A 172 8.95 -13.14 12.65
N LYS A 173 8.48 -12.44 13.69
CA LYS A 173 7.91 -13.06 14.90
C LYS A 173 6.61 -13.82 14.57
N SER A 174 5.72 -13.23 13.79
CA SER A 174 4.48 -13.86 13.34
C SER A 174 4.77 -15.09 12.49
N LEU A 175 5.71 -15.00 11.55
CA LEU A 175 6.12 -16.11 10.69
C LEU A 175 6.72 -17.27 11.50
N ILE A 176 7.59 -17.00 12.48
CA ILE A 176 8.14 -18.05 13.37
C ILE A 176 7.01 -18.76 14.13
N LYS A 177 6.06 -18.00 14.70
CA LYS A 177 4.89 -18.58 15.39
C LYS A 177 4.05 -19.44 14.43
N ALA A 178 3.77 -18.93 13.23
CA ALA A 178 2.98 -19.64 12.21
C ALA A 178 3.67 -20.92 11.74
N LYS A 179 4.98 -20.89 11.49
CA LYS A 179 5.78 -22.08 11.15
C LYS A 179 5.79 -23.12 12.27
N LYS A 180 5.92 -22.69 13.53
CA LYS A 180 5.83 -23.60 14.69
C LYS A 180 4.47 -24.30 14.75
N TRP A 181 3.38 -23.56 14.53
CA TRP A 181 2.03 -24.12 14.46
C TRP A 181 1.88 -25.08 13.27
N MET A 182 2.33 -24.69 12.07
CA MET A 182 2.31 -25.54 10.87
C MET A 182 3.06 -26.85 11.11
N ASN A 183 4.23 -26.78 11.75
CA ASN A 183 4.99 -27.97 12.13
C ASN A 183 4.21 -28.87 13.09
N SER A 184 3.48 -28.31 14.06
CA SER A 184 2.64 -29.11 14.97
C SER A 184 1.52 -29.86 14.23
N VAL A 185 0.96 -29.27 13.18
CA VAL A 185 -0.01 -29.94 12.30
C VAL A 185 0.68 -31.07 11.54
N LEU A 186 1.87 -30.85 10.99
CA LEU A 186 2.58 -31.83 10.18
C LEU A 186 3.12 -33.03 10.96
N VAL A 187 3.45 -32.88 12.24
CA VAL A 187 3.91 -33.98 13.11
C VAL A 187 2.77 -34.73 13.83
N SER A 188 1.53 -34.31 13.60
CA SER A 188 0.37 -35.04 14.15
C SER A 188 0.12 -36.36 13.40
N GLU A 189 -0.77 -37.20 13.93
CA GLU A 189 -1.03 -38.55 13.42
C GLU A 189 -1.31 -38.61 11.92
N SER A 190 -0.83 -39.63 11.20
CA SER A 190 -1.15 -39.76 9.78
C SER A 190 -2.69 -39.83 9.56
N PRO A 191 -3.20 -39.29 8.44
CA PRO A 191 -4.62 -39.45 8.11
C PRO A 191 -4.97 -40.93 7.97
N THR A 192 -6.22 -41.30 8.23
CA THR A 192 -6.71 -42.65 7.93
C THR A 192 -6.80 -42.87 6.41
N TRP A 193 -6.82 -44.13 5.97
CA TRP A 193 -7.04 -44.44 4.55
C TRP A 193 -8.35 -43.84 4.01
N GLU A 194 -9.39 -43.79 4.84
CA GLU A 194 -10.67 -43.17 4.47
C GLU A 194 -10.51 -41.67 4.21
N GLN A 195 -9.84 -40.96 5.12
CA GLN A 195 -9.56 -39.52 4.98
C GLN A 195 -8.68 -39.23 3.77
N LEU A 196 -7.67 -40.08 3.54
CA LEU A 196 -6.74 -39.96 2.42
C LEU A 196 -7.43 -40.21 1.07
N THR A 197 -8.32 -41.22 1.01
CA THR A 197 -9.09 -41.53 -0.20
C THR A 197 -10.04 -40.38 -0.57
N LYS A 198 -10.69 -39.77 0.43
CA LYS A 198 -11.52 -38.56 0.24
C LYS A 198 -10.71 -37.38 -0.30
N LEU A 199 -9.47 -37.21 0.13
CA LEU A 199 -8.60 -36.12 -0.35
C LEU A 199 -8.13 -36.34 -1.80
N ILE A 200 -7.74 -37.57 -2.13
CA ILE A 200 -7.13 -37.93 -3.42
C ILE A 200 -8.18 -38.03 -4.52
N HIS A 201 -9.41 -38.44 -4.19
CA HIS A 201 -10.47 -38.72 -5.15
C HIS A 201 -10.02 -39.72 -6.23
N ASP A 202 -9.94 -39.29 -7.49
CA ASP A 202 -9.71 -40.10 -8.68
C ASP A 202 -8.25 -40.12 -9.14
N VAL A 203 -7.33 -39.61 -8.32
CA VAL A 203 -5.91 -39.50 -8.68
C VAL A 203 -5.13 -40.75 -8.28
N HIS A 204 -4.49 -41.39 -9.24
CA HIS A 204 -3.58 -42.51 -8.95
C HIS A 204 -2.22 -41.99 -8.46
N ILE A 205 -1.85 -42.37 -7.23
CA ILE A 205 -0.53 -42.10 -6.65
C ILE A 205 0.22 -43.44 -6.52
N PRO A 206 1.25 -43.68 -7.35
CA PRO A 206 2.02 -44.91 -7.27
C PRO A 206 2.67 -45.08 -5.90
N ASN A 207 2.56 -46.29 -5.32
CA ASN A 207 3.21 -46.65 -4.06
C ASN A 207 2.85 -45.78 -2.85
N LEU A 208 1.65 -45.17 -2.83
CA LEU A 208 1.17 -44.40 -1.70
C LEU A 208 1.13 -45.25 -0.43
N ARG A 209 1.74 -44.77 0.66
CA ARG A 209 1.76 -45.43 1.98
C ARG A 209 1.42 -44.44 3.09
N LEU A 210 0.75 -44.91 4.12
CA LEU A 210 0.63 -44.15 5.37
C LEU A 210 2.00 -44.10 6.06
N GLY A 211 2.47 -42.89 6.33
CA GLY A 211 3.68 -42.65 7.09
C GLY A 211 3.47 -42.80 8.59
N LYS A 212 4.49 -42.38 9.35
CA LYS A 212 4.46 -42.28 10.83
C LYS A 212 3.74 -41.04 11.35
N ASP A 213 3.65 -40.00 10.52
CA ASP A 213 2.99 -38.72 10.81
C ASP A 213 2.34 -38.17 9.53
N ALA A 214 1.58 -37.08 9.67
CA ALA A 214 0.91 -36.43 8.55
C ALA A 214 1.91 -35.95 7.48
N ARG A 215 3.09 -35.46 7.88
CA ARG A 215 4.16 -35.03 6.96
C ARG A 215 4.58 -36.14 6.01
N ASN A 216 4.91 -37.32 6.54
CA ASN A 216 5.40 -38.46 5.76
C ASN A 216 4.34 -39.01 4.80
N THR A 217 3.06 -38.90 5.16
CA THR A 217 1.96 -39.26 4.26
C THR A 217 1.74 -38.18 3.19
N MET A 218 1.59 -36.91 3.58
CA MET A 218 1.19 -35.84 2.66
C MET A 218 2.27 -35.42 1.67
N GLN A 219 3.56 -35.60 2.01
CA GLN A 219 4.66 -35.30 1.09
C GLN A 219 4.59 -36.11 -0.22
N GLN A 220 3.98 -37.31 -0.19
CA GLN A 220 3.83 -38.19 -1.36
C GLN A 220 2.80 -37.64 -2.38
N LEU A 221 1.98 -36.66 -1.98
CA LEU A 221 0.94 -36.07 -2.82
C LEU A 221 1.39 -34.80 -3.54
N ILE A 222 2.57 -34.27 -3.21
CA ILE A 222 3.02 -32.94 -3.64
C ILE A 222 4.28 -33.08 -4.49
N PRO A 223 4.31 -32.49 -5.70
CA PRO A 223 5.46 -32.52 -6.59
C PRO A 223 6.75 -31.99 -5.93
N GLU A 224 7.86 -32.65 -6.19
CA GLU A 224 9.21 -32.20 -5.75
C GLU A 224 9.66 -30.91 -6.45
N ALA A 225 9.09 -30.60 -7.62
CA ALA A 225 9.36 -29.36 -8.35
C ALA A 225 8.88 -28.09 -7.63
N TYR A 226 8.14 -28.21 -6.53
CA TYR A 226 7.67 -27.08 -5.74
C TYR A 226 8.71 -26.75 -4.66
N GLU A 227 8.87 -25.48 -4.34
CA GLU A 227 9.75 -25.05 -3.25
C GLU A 227 9.33 -25.66 -1.91
N ASP A 228 10.29 -26.00 -1.04
CA ASP A 228 10.02 -26.70 0.22
C ASP A 228 9.02 -25.96 1.11
N ILE A 229 9.12 -24.64 1.22
CA ILE A 229 8.18 -23.86 2.03
C ILE A 229 6.75 -23.87 1.48
N VAL A 230 6.60 -23.98 0.16
CA VAL A 230 5.29 -24.13 -0.50
C VAL A 230 4.77 -25.54 -0.28
N ARG A 231 5.63 -26.55 -0.41
CA ARG A 231 5.30 -27.95 -0.12
C ARG A 231 4.81 -28.12 1.30
N GLU A 232 5.50 -27.57 2.30
CA GLU A 232 5.08 -27.63 3.70
C GLU A 232 3.70 -27.02 3.93
N GLN A 233 3.42 -25.86 3.33
CA GLN A 233 2.11 -25.22 3.41
C GLN A 233 1.00 -26.07 2.78
N ILE A 234 1.25 -26.67 1.61
CA ILE A 234 0.28 -27.57 0.96
C ILE A 234 0.08 -28.86 1.76
N MET A 235 1.14 -29.42 2.37
CA MET A 235 1.03 -30.59 3.26
C MET A 235 0.14 -30.26 4.47
N ALA A 236 0.34 -29.09 5.07
CA ALA A 236 -0.44 -28.65 6.22
C ALA A 236 -1.91 -28.44 5.82
N PHE A 237 -2.15 -27.84 4.65
CA PHE A 237 -3.48 -27.72 4.07
C PHE A 237 -4.15 -29.09 3.93
N PHE A 238 -3.50 -30.03 3.23
CA PHE A 238 -4.01 -31.40 3.04
C PHE A 238 -4.29 -32.12 4.37
N THR A 239 -3.41 -31.97 5.34
CA THR A 239 -3.60 -32.53 6.69
C THR A 239 -4.87 -31.99 7.33
N LEU A 240 -5.07 -30.65 7.32
CA LEU A 240 -6.23 -30.01 7.92
C LEU A 240 -7.54 -30.39 7.22
N VAL A 241 -7.57 -30.35 5.89
CA VAL A 241 -8.78 -30.64 5.13
C VAL A 241 -9.17 -32.12 5.15
N SER A 242 -8.19 -33.02 5.33
CA SER A 242 -8.45 -34.47 5.45
C SER A 242 -9.18 -34.85 6.74
N ARG A 243 -9.01 -34.05 7.80
CA ARG A 243 -9.62 -34.31 9.13
C ARG A 243 -10.93 -33.59 9.38
N TRP A 244 -11.30 -32.69 8.48
CA TRP A 244 -12.48 -31.80 8.52
C TRP A 244 -13.10 -31.60 9.91
N ASP A 245 -12.55 -30.64 10.66
CA ASP A 245 -13.29 -29.98 11.72
C ASP A 245 -13.20 -28.46 11.50
N ILE A 246 -14.34 -27.78 11.59
CA ILE A 246 -14.34 -26.32 11.54
C ILE A 246 -13.76 -25.86 12.88
N PRO A 247 -12.74 -24.97 12.89
CA PRO A 247 -12.13 -24.55 14.13
C PRO A 247 -13.18 -23.98 15.10
N ARG A 248 -13.16 -24.44 16.36
CA ARG A 248 -13.97 -23.84 17.44
C ARG A 248 -13.48 -22.44 17.83
N GLU A 249 -12.23 -22.13 17.49
CA GLU A 249 -11.61 -20.82 17.66
C GLU A 249 -12.30 -19.76 16.78
N ASP A 250 -12.29 -18.50 17.22
CA ASP A 250 -12.82 -17.38 16.42
C ASP A 250 -12.16 -17.30 15.03
N PRO A 251 -12.91 -17.02 13.95
CA PRO A 251 -12.33 -16.94 12.61
C PRO A 251 -11.18 -15.93 12.50
N VAL A 252 -11.28 -14.79 13.19
CA VAL A 252 -10.25 -13.75 13.10
C VAL A 252 -8.94 -14.25 13.70
N ASP A 253 -8.98 -14.90 14.86
CA ASP A 253 -7.78 -15.40 15.52
C ASP A 253 -7.18 -16.59 14.75
N TYR A 254 -8.03 -17.50 14.25
CA TYR A 254 -7.61 -18.63 13.44
C TYR A 254 -6.85 -18.21 12.17
N PHE A 255 -7.44 -17.30 11.38
CA PHE A 255 -6.85 -16.88 10.10
C PHE A 255 -5.67 -15.91 10.29
N ASN A 256 -5.64 -15.10 11.35
CA ASN A 256 -4.47 -14.27 11.65
C ASN A 256 -3.23 -15.10 12.01
N ARG A 257 -3.41 -16.24 12.71
CA ARG A 257 -2.29 -17.14 13.03
C ARG A 257 -1.59 -17.68 11.77
N ILE A 258 -2.35 -17.91 10.71
CA ILE A 258 -1.84 -18.49 9.44
C ILE A 258 -1.61 -17.46 8.35
N TYR A 259 -1.97 -16.19 8.56
CA TYR A 259 -1.77 -15.12 7.59
C TYR A 259 -0.34 -15.03 7.02
N PRO A 260 0.74 -15.22 7.81
CA PRO A 260 2.11 -15.22 7.27
C PRO A 260 2.44 -16.35 6.29
N LEU A 261 1.55 -17.35 6.15
CA LEU A 261 1.69 -18.52 5.30
C LEU A 261 0.73 -18.37 4.11
N ASP A 262 1.11 -17.54 3.13
CA ASP A 262 0.22 -17.08 2.05
C ASP A 262 -0.50 -18.20 1.28
N VAL A 263 0.22 -19.28 0.96
CA VAL A 263 -0.34 -20.43 0.22
C VAL A 263 -1.36 -21.16 1.09
N LEU A 264 -0.99 -21.46 2.33
CA LEU A 264 -1.88 -22.15 3.28
C LEU A 264 -3.13 -21.32 3.58
N ASN A 265 -2.97 -20.03 3.86
CA ASN A 265 -4.05 -19.10 4.15
C ASN A 265 -5.05 -19.01 2.98
N THR A 266 -4.54 -18.87 1.75
CA THR A 266 -5.37 -18.78 0.54
C THR A 266 -6.17 -20.06 0.30
N LEU A 267 -5.52 -21.23 0.39
CA LEU A 267 -6.17 -22.52 0.19
C LEU A 267 -7.22 -22.83 1.26
N LEU A 268 -6.91 -22.59 2.54
CA LEU A 268 -7.86 -22.80 3.64
C LEU A 268 -9.07 -21.88 3.52
N LEU A 269 -8.86 -20.60 3.21
CA LEU A 269 -9.95 -19.65 3.03
C LEU A 269 -10.88 -20.11 1.91
N GLY A 270 -10.36 -20.49 0.74
CA GLY A 270 -11.17 -20.99 -0.36
C GLY A 270 -11.92 -22.28 -0.02
N TYR A 271 -11.27 -23.19 0.70
CA TYR A 271 -11.88 -24.44 1.13
C TYR A 271 -13.04 -24.24 2.12
N VAL A 272 -12.85 -23.41 3.15
CA VAL A 272 -13.91 -23.11 4.13
C VAL A 272 -15.10 -22.42 3.46
N ILE A 273 -14.85 -21.50 2.53
CA ILE A 273 -15.90 -20.85 1.74
C ILE A 273 -16.76 -21.87 0.99
N ARG A 274 -16.13 -22.78 0.23
CA ARG A 274 -16.85 -23.79 -0.55
C ARG A 274 -17.73 -24.68 0.30
N LYS A 275 -17.19 -25.07 1.45
CA LYS A 275 -17.88 -25.90 2.43
C LYS A 275 -19.12 -25.20 3.01
N PHE A 276 -19.06 -23.89 3.21
CA PHE A 276 -20.22 -23.12 3.63
C PHE A 276 -21.22 -22.81 2.52
N SER A 277 -20.81 -22.96 1.26
CA SER A 277 -21.64 -22.76 0.07
C SER A 277 -22.18 -24.07 -0.50
N ASP A 278 -22.01 -25.20 0.20
CA ASP A 278 -22.40 -26.54 -0.25
C ASP A 278 -21.93 -26.86 -1.67
N MET A 279 -20.75 -26.35 -2.05
CA MET A 279 -20.14 -26.58 -3.36
C MET A 279 -19.14 -27.72 -3.31
N ASP A 280 -19.04 -28.44 -4.41
CA ASP A 280 -18.05 -29.48 -4.59
C ASP A 280 -16.63 -28.96 -4.35
N ILE A 281 -15.84 -29.77 -3.65
CA ILE A 281 -14.44 -29.48 -3.40
C ILE A 281 -13.65 -29.82 -4.68
N PRO A 282 -12.81 -28.91 -5.18
CA PRO A 282 -11.99 -29.24 -6.34
C PRO A 282 -10.97 -30.30 -5.95
N SER A 283 -10.61 -31.16 -6.90
CA SER A 283 -9.58 -32.17 -6.70
C SER A 283 -8.20 -31.50 -6.61
N TYR A 284 -7.86 -31.04 -5.41
CA TYR A 284 -6.65 -30.26 -5.15
C TYR A 284 -5.39 -31.01 -5.59
N VAL A 285 -5.28 -32.30 -5.26
CA VAL A 285 -4.16 -33.16 -5.65
C VAL A 285 -3.99 -33.19 -7.17
N ARG A 286 -5.08 -33.39 -7.93
CA ARG A 286 -5.06 -33.41 -9.39
C ARG A 286 -4.62 -32.08 -9.99
N ILE A 287 -5.13 -30.97 -9.47
CA ILE A 287 -4.77 -29.63 -9.95
C ILE A 287 -3.28 -29.38 -9.72
N ILE A 288 -2.79 -29.69 -8.51
CA ILE A 288 -1.38 -29.54 -8.13
C ILE A 288 -0.47 -30.42 -9.01
N GLN A 289 -0.82 -31.69 -9.21
CA GLN A 289 -0.03 -32.57 -10.08
C GLN A 289 -0.02 -32.12 -11.54
N ARG A 290 -1.17 -31.73 -12.11
CA ARG A 290 -1.24 -31.24 -13.49
C ARG A 290 -0.43 -29.96 -13.69
N SER A 291 -0.44 -29.06 -12.71
CA SER A 291 0.35 -27.83 -12.75
C SER A 291 1.84 -28.12 -12.84
N SER A 292 2.36 -29.04 -12.03
CA SER A 292 3.78 -29.42 -12.06
C SER A 292 4.23 -30.06 -13.38
N ARG A 293 3.30 -30.61 -14.16
CA ARG A 293 3.56 -31.20 -15.48
C ARG A 293 3.28 -30.22 -16.63
N HIS A 294 2.96 -28.96 -16.32
CA HIS A 294 2.51 -27.95 -17.29
C HIS A 294 1.28 -28.38 -18.11
N GLN A 295 0.41 -29.22 -17.51
CA GLN A 295 -0.80 -29.76 -18.13
C GLN A 295 -2.08 -29.06 -17.63
N LEU A 296 -1.94 -28.01 -16.84
CA LEU A 296 -3.08 -27.22 -16.35
C LEU A 296 -3.40 -26.12 -17.37
N ALA A 297 -4.68 -25.99 -17.73
CA ALA A 297 -5.13 -24.84 -18.51
C ALA A 297 -4.83 -23.55 -17.73
N LEU A 298 -4.37 -22.52 -18.46
CA LEU A 298 -4.04 -21.25 -17.85
C LEU A 298 -5.26 -20.65 -17.12
N PRO A 299 -5.06 -20.02 -15.95
CA PRO A 299 -6.12 -19.28 -15.30
C PRO A 299 -6.60 -18.14 -16.19
N SER A 300 -7.85 -17.73 -15.99
CA SER A 300 -8.45 -16.56 -16.66
C SER A 300 -7.75 -15.27 -16.27
N SER A 301 -7.20 -15.23 -15.05
CA SER A 301 -6.41 -14.13 -14.52
C SER A 301 -4.97 -14.23 -15.03
N ALA A 302 -4.45 -13.15 -15.62
CA ALA A 302 -3.05 -13.09 -16.03
C ALA A 302 -2.11 -13.20 -14.81
N ILE A 303 -1.16 -14.13 -14.87
CA ILE A 303 -0.06 -14.25 -13.92
C ILE A 303 1.08 -13.37 -14.45
N ARG A 304 1.72 -12.57 -13.60
CA ARG A 304 2.87 -11.76 -14.00
C ARG A 304 4.07 -12.67 -14.24
N ASP A 305 4.92 -12.33 -15.21
CA ASP A 305 6.10 -13.14 -15.56
C ASP A 305 7.01 -13.37 -14.33
N GLU A 306 7.15 -12.37 -13.46
CA GLU A 306 7.92 -12.42 -12.21
C GLU A 306 7.32 -13.37 -11.14
N GLU A 307 6.03 -13.70 -11.25
CA GLU A 307 5.30 -14.56 -10.30
C GLU A 307 5.20 -16.01 -10.82
N TRP A 308 5.78 -16.29 -12.00
CA TRP A 308 5.66 -17.57 -12.67
C TRP A 308 6.50 -18.66 -12.01
N ASN A 309 5.87 -19.47 -11.17
CA ASN A 309 6.43 -20.69 -10.58
C ASN A 309 5.57 -21.91 -10.94
N PRO A 310 6.11 -23.15 -10.88
CA PRO A 310 5.35 -24.37 -11.18
C PRO A 310 4.06 -24.55 -10.38
N TRP A 311 3.98 -23.92 -9.20
CA TRP A 311 2.83 -23.98 -8.29
C TRP A 311 1.84 -22.82 -8.44
N THR A 312 2.23 -21.69 -9.01
CA THR A 312 1.38 -20.49 -9.13
C THR A 312 0.10 -20.77 -9.95
N PRO A 313 0.16 -21.44 -11.13
CA PRO A 313 -1.05 -21.76 -11.89
C PRO A 313 -2.07 -22.60 -11.11
N ALA A 314 -1.60 -23.57 -10.31
CA ALA A 314 -2.48 -24.37 -9.46
C ALA A 314 -3.26 -23.50 -8.46
N LEU A 315 -2.56 -22.58 -7.76
CA LEU A 315 -3.17 -21.73 -6.76
C LEU A 315 -4.23 -20.81 -7.39
N PHE A 316 -3.89 -20.12 -8.49
CA PHE A 316 -4.83 -19.25 -9.20
C PHE A 316 -6.06 -20.03 -9.69
N ARG A 317 -5.87 -21.23 -10.24
CA ARG A 317 -6.98 -22.06 -10.68
C ARG A 317 -7.90 -22.48 -9.53
N ILE A 318 -7.33 -22.84 -8.38
CA ILE A 318 -8.11 -23.16 -7.17
C ILE A 318 -8.92 -21.94 -6.73
N VAL A 319 -8.31 -20.75 -6.69
CA VAL A 319 -8.98 -19.50 -6.29
C VAL A 319 -10.11 -19.13 -7.26
N GLU A 320 -9.89 -19.23 -8.57
CA GLU A 320 -10.90 -18.92 -9.60
C GLU A 320 -12.19 -19.73 -9.45
N THR A 321 -12.07 -20.95 -8.94
CA THR A 321 -13.21 -21.83 -8.77
C THR A 321 -13.99 -21.54 -7.47
N THR A 322 -13.42 -20.77 -6.53
CA THR A 322 -14.05 -20.45 -5.23
C THR A 322 -15.24 -19.49 -5.43
N PRO A 323 -16.41 -19.76 -4.82
CA PRO A 323 -17.57 -18.90 -4.99
C PRO A 323 -17.38 -17.52 -4.38
N SER A 324 -18.17 -16.57 -4.88
CA SER A 324 -18.29 -15.24 -4.33
C SER A 324 -18.88 -15.28 -2.91
N VAL A 325 -18.19 -14.66 -1.96
CA VAL A 325 -18.68 -14.46 -0.57
C VAL A 325 -19.23 -13.06 -0.33
N PHE A 326 -19.37 -12.28 -1.39
CA PHE A 326 -19.68 -10.85 -1.29
C PHE A 326 -21.04 -10.54 -0.70
N ARG A 327 -22.01 -11.47 -0.84
CA ARG A 327 -23.38 -11.25 -0.42
C ARG A 327 -23.48 -10.73 1.02
N LYS A 328 -22.90 -11.46 1.98
CA LYS A 328 -22.99 -11.10 3.39
C LYS A 328 -22.32 -9.76 3.70
N ALA A 329 -21.18 -9.49 3.06
CA ALA A 329 -20.46 -8.23 3.24
C ALA A 329 -21.20 -7.04 2.63
N ILE A 330 -21.89 -7.23 1.50
CA ILE A 330 -22.70 -6.19 0.85
C ILE A 330 -23.97 -5.91 1.65
N GLU A 331 -24.67 -6.95 2.12
CA GLU A 331 -25.82 -6.80 3.03
C GLU A 331 -25.43 -5.99 4.27
N CYS A 332 -24.33 -6.38 4.92
CA CYS A 332 -23.82 -5.67 6.09
C CYS A 332 -23.38 -4.22 5.76
N THR A 333 -22.70 -4.02 4.63
CA THR A 333 -22.30 -2.68 4.18
C THR A 333 -23.51 -1.78 3.96
N ALA A 334 -24.55 -2.28 3.29
CA ALA A 334 -25.79 -1.56 3.05
C ALA A 334 -26.47 -1.18 4.38
N GLU A 335 -26.54 -2.12 5.32
CA GLU A 335 -27.13 -1.89 6.63
C GLU A 335 -26.36 -0.83 7.43
N LEU A 336 -25.04 -0.96 7.56
CA LEU A 336 -24.21 -0.02 8.33
C LEU A 336 -24.24 1.39 7.72
N ASN A 337 -24.15 1.51 6.39
CA ASN A 337 -24.22 2.80 5.71
C ASN A 337 -25.61 3.45 5.82
N ARG A 338 -26.69 2.66 5.77
CA ARG A 338 -28.07 3.16 5.90
C ARG A 338 -28.40 3.60 7.33
N THR A 339 -28.03 2.78 8.31
CA THR A 339 -28.29 3.05 9.74
C THR A 339 -27.34 4.10 10.32
N LYS A 340 -26.23 4.39 9.63
CA LYS A 340 -25.14 5.25 10.10
C LYS A 340 -24.54 4.79 11.44
N LYS A 341 -24.68 3.49 11.76
CA LYS A 341 -24.08 2.89 12.97
C LYS A 341 -22.55 2.92 12.85
N ILE A 342 -21.89 3.39 13.89
CA ILE A 342 -20.43 3.44 13.96
C ILE A 342 -19.93 2.18 14.66
N VAL A 343 -19.15 1.36 13.95
CA VAL A 343 -18.54 0.14 14.46
C VAL A 343 -17.07 0.11 14.05
N VAL A 344 -16.21 -0.33 14.96
CA VAL A 344 -14.76 -0.46 14.76
C VAL A 344 -14.30 -1.90 14.99
N SER A 345 -15.23 -2.85 14.88
CA SER A 345 -15.01 -4.29 14.93
C SER A 345 -15.94 -4.95 13.91
N LEU A 346 -15.78 -6.25 13.66
CA LEU A 346 -16.77 -6.96 12.85
C LEU A 346 -18.14 -6.88 13.56
N PRO A 347 -19.24 -6.70 12.80
CA PRO A 347 -20.59 -6.58 13.35
C PRO A 347 -21.04 -7.79 14.19
N ILE A 348 -20.63 -8.99 13.79
CA ILE A 348 -20.87 -10.22 14.56
C ILE A 348 -19.70 -10.35 15.53
N THR A 349 -19.98 -10.31 16.81
CA THR A 349 -18.98 -10.38 17.88
C THR A 349 -18.40 -11.78 18.04
N ARG A 350 -17.27 -11.87 18.75
CA ARG A 350 -16.66 -13.15 19.14
C ARG A 350 -17.62 -14.02 19.96
N LYS A 351 -18.38 -13.40 20.86
CA LYS A 351 -19.37 -14.08 21.70
C LYS A 351 -20.48 -14.71 20.86
N GLU A 352 -21.11 -13.93 19.98
CA GLU A 352 -22.17 -14.43 19.09
C GLU A 352 -21.66 -15.55 18.17
N ALA A 353 -20.42 -15.46 17.69
CA ALA A 353 -19.79 -16.50 16.87
C ALA A 353 -19.51 -17.80 17.65
N SER A 354 -19.25 -17.72 18.95
CA SER A 354 -19.06 -18.90 19.80
C SER A 354 -20.37 -19.62 20.14
N GLU A 355 -21.50 -18.92 20.05
CA GLU A 355 -22.83 -19.44 20.40
C GLU A 355 -23.47 -20.25 19.25
N SER A 356 -23.04 -20.07 18.00
CA SER A 356 -23.61 -20.77 16.84
C SER A 356 -22.65 -20.86 15.66
N GLN A 357 -22.63 -22.03 15.01
CA GLN A 357 -21.86 -22.27 13.79
C GLN A 357 -22.28 -21.34 12.63
N GLU A 358 -23.55 -20.94 12.57
CA GLU A 358 -24.04 -19.99 11.56
C GLU A 358 -23.48 -18.58 11.78
N ASN A 359 -23.36 -18.14 13.04
CA ASN A 359 -22.70 -16.87 13.37
C ASN A 359 -21.20 -16.94 13.09
N TRP A 360 -20.56 -18.07 13.40
CA TRP A 360 -19.17 -18.33 13.04
C TRP A 360 -18.96 -18.20 11.52
N LYS A 361 -19.81 -18.87 10.72
CA LYS A 361 -19.81 -18.79 9.26
C LYS A 361 -19.97 -17.36 8.78
N ASN A 362 -20.99 -16.64 9.25
CA ASN A 362 -21.23 -15.27 8.84
C ASN A 362 -20.07 -14.33 9.21
N ARG A 363 -19.49 -14.49 10.40
CA ARG A 363 -18.31 -13.72 10.82
C ARG A 363 -17.09 -14.03 9.95
N PHE A 364 -16.86 -15.29 9.61
CA PHE A 364 -15.84 -15.70 8.65
C PHE A 364 -16.07 -15.08 7.26
N LEU A 365 -17.30 -15.06 6.75
CA LEU A 365 -17.60 -14.46 5.44
C LEU A 365 -17.32 -12.94 5.42
N LEU A 366 -17.57 -12.24 6.53
CA LEU A 366 -17.23 -10.81 6.68
C LEU A 366 -15.71 -10.59 6.71
N LEU A 367 -14.97 -11.46 7.41
CA LEU A 367 -13.50 -11.47 7.41
C LEU A 367 -12.95 -11.72 5.99
N ALA A 368 -13.40 -12.79 5.33
CA ALA A 368 -12.94 -13.21 4.00
C ALA A 368 -13.24 -12.16 2.91
N SER A 369 -14.36 -11.46 3.03
CA SER A 369 -14.74 -10.35 2.13
C SER A 369 -13.97 -9.04 2.42
N GLY A 370 -13.23 -9.00 3.53
CA GLY A 370 -12.44 -7.86 3.99
C GLY A 370 -13.28 -6.60 4.17
N LEU A 371 -14.27 -6.64 5.07
CA LEU A 371 -15.08 -5.47 5.40
C LEU A 371 -14.21 -4.36 6.05
N ARG A 372 -14.31 -3.14 5.52
CA ARG A 372 -13.50 -2.00 5.93
C ARG A 372 -14.35 -0.81 6.33
N ILE A 373 -13.83 0.01 7.24
CA ILE A 373 -14.33 1.34 7.59
C ILE A 373 -13.46 2.40 6.91
N ARG A 374 -14.11 3.44 6.38
CA ARG A 374 -13.47 4.64 5.83
C ARG A 374 -13.94 5.85 6.60
N THR A 375 -13.01 6.68 7.07
CA THR A 375 -13.30 8.06 7.43
C THR A 375 -12.97 8.97 6.25
N HIS A 376 -13.98 9.63 5.71
CA HIS A 376 -13.81 10.68 4.72
C HIS A 376 -13.64 12.01 5.45
N LEU A 377 -12.39 12.44 5.62
CA LEU A 377 -12.08 13.74 6.22
C LEU A 377 -12.59 14.87 5.32
N ARG A 378 -13.14 15.91 5.94
CA ARG A 378 -13.36 17.22 5.33
C ARG A 378 -12.15 18.11 5.67
N PRO A 379 -11.17 18.33 4.76
CA PRO A 379 -9.91 19.01 5.10
C PRO A 379 -10.12 20.39 5.73
N GLN A 380 -11.14 21.12 5.26
CA GLN A 380 -11.51 22.45 5.76
C GLN A 380 -11.87 22.45 7.25
N ALA A 381 -12.44 21.34 7.75
CA ALA A 381 -12.79 21.19 9.16
C ALA A 381 -11.56 21.22 10.08
N LEU A 382 -10.38 20.92 9.53
CA LEU A 382 -9.09 20.99 10.22
C LEU A 382 -8.24 22.17 9.75
N GLY A 383 -8.75 23.04 8.87
CA GLY A 383 -7.98 24.16 8.34
C GLY A 383 -6.94 23.73 7.30
N LEU A 384 -7.13 22.56 6.70
CA LEU A 384 -6.35 22.05 5.58
C LEU A 384 -7.07 22.29 4.26
N VAL A 385 -6.31 22.29 3.17
CA VAL A 385 -6.80 22.44 1.81
C VAL A 385 -6.32 21.27 0.97
N GLY A 386 -7.25 20.65 0.24
CA GLY A 386 -6.94 19.60 -0.72
C GLY A 386 -6.39 20.18 -2.03
N LEU A 387 -5.34 19.57 -2.57
CA LEU A 387 -4.76 19.89 -3.86
C LEU A 387 -4.64 18.65 -4.73
N ILE A 388 -4.77 18.84 -6.05
CA ILE A 388 -4.51 17.81 -7.06
C ILE A 388 -3.45 18.31 -8.03
N ASP A 389 -2.43 17.48 -8.26
CA ASP A 389 -1.51 17.63 -9.37
C ASP A 389 -1.75 16.49 -10.37
N VAL A 390 -1.98 16.83 -11.64
CA VAL A 390 -2.09 15.87 -12.74
C VAL A 390 -0.95 16.16 -13.71
N THR A 391 0.13 15.41 -13.59
CA THR A 391 1.40 15.74 -14.23
C THR A 391 2.18 14.48 -14.59
N ARG A 392 3.02 14.58 -15.62
CA ARG A 392 4.00 13.53 -15.96
C ARG A 392 5.30 13.69 -15.17
N ALA A 393 5.54 14.85 -14.56
CA ALA A 393 6.75 15.23 -13.84
C ALA A 393 6.50 15.39 -12.33
N HIS A 394 7.54 15.32 -11.51
CA HIS A 394 7.50 15.58 -10.06
C HIS A 394 6.77 14.50 -9.25
N GLN A 395 7.23 13.26 -9.41
CA GLN A 395 6.55 12.08 -8.87
C GLN A 395 7.01 11.68 -7.47
N TRP A 396 8.02 12.37 -6.93
CA TRP A 396 8.59 11.97 -5.64
C TRP A 396 7.58 12.16 -4.51
N PRO A 397 7.41 11.15 -3.65
CA PRO A 397 6.56 11.29 -2.48
C PRO A 397 7.11 12.38 -1.57
N HIS A 398 6.22 13.14 -0.95
CA HIS A 398 6.56 14.23 -0.04
C HIS A 398 5.58 14.28 1.12
N LYS A 399 5.92 15.04 2.17
CA LYS A 399 5.19 15.09 3.44
C LYS A 399 3.69 15.37 3.30
N HIS A 400 3.31 16.22 2.36
CA HIS A 400 1.91 16.61 2.10
C HIS A 400 1.16 15.70 1.11
N MET A 401 1.80 14.67 0.55
CA MET A 401 1.17 13.76 -0.41
C MET A 401 0.43 12.64 0.31
N LYS A 402 -0.88 12.50 0.08
CA LYS A 402 -1.72 11.47 0.69
C LYS A 402 -1.70 10.18 -0.13
N TRP A 403 -1.81 10.29 -1.45
CA TRP A 403 -1.67 9.17 -2.36
C TRP A 403 -1.33 9.64 -3.77
N SER A 404 -0.83 8.70 -4.57
CA SER A 404 -0.57 8.89 -6.00
C SER A 404 -1.09 7.71 -6.82
N ALA A 405 -1.47 7.98 -8.06
CA ALA A 405 -1.92 6.95 -9.00
C ALA A 405 -1.32 7.19 -10.38
N SER A 406 -0.80 6.12 -10.99
CA SER A 406 -0.35 6.14 -12.38
C SER A 406 -1.53 5.75 -13.26
N ILE A 407 -1.79 6.54 -14.30
CA ILE A 407 -2.89 6.33 -15.23
C ILE A 407 -2.34 5.96 -16.60
N ALA A 408 -2.86 4.88 -17.19
CA ALA A 408 -2.34 4.33 -18.43
C ALA A 408 -2.40 5.38 -19.54
N ALA A 409 -1.24 5.74 -20.07
CA ALA A 409 -1.12 6.39 -21.38
C ALA A 409 -0.45 5.39 -22.32
N GLN A 410 -0.78 5.43 -23.61
CA GLN A 410 -0.15 4.58 -24.64
C GLN A 410 1.35 4.88 -24.88
N SER A 411 2.05 5.49 -23.92
CA SER A 411 3.42 6.02 -24.05
C SER A 411 4.24 5.80 -22.78
N TYR A 412 5.57 5.69 -22.92
CA TYR A 412 6.56 5.47 -21.85
C TYR A 412 6.58 6.52 -20.70
N ARG A 413 5.75 7.58 -20.74
CA ARG A 413 5.62 8.58 -19.67
C ARG A 413 4.16 8.79 -19.31
N GLU A 414 3.64 7.89 -18.49
CA GLU A 414 2.28 7.94 -17.96
C GLU A 414 2.07 9.22 -17.12
N PRO A 415 0.95 9.94 -17.26
CA PRO A 415 0.59 10.96 -16.29
C PRO A 415 0.29 10.31 -14.94
N HIS A 416 0.56 11.07 -13.87
CA HIS A 416 0.26 10.70 -12.51
C HIS A 416 -0.73 11.69 -11.92
N ILE A 417 -1.62 11.16 -11.10
CA ILE A 417 -2.49 11.94 -10.23
C ILE A 417 -1.86 11.90 -8.84
N GLN A 418 -1.66 13.07 -8.24
CA GLN A 418 -1.23 13.21 -6.85
C GLN A 418 -2.29 13.97 -6.08
N ILE A 419 -2.73 13.41 -4.96
CA ILE A 419 -3.60 14.11 -4.01
C ILE A 419 -2.77 14.53 -2.81
N MET A 420 -2.89 15.80 -2.47
CA MET A 420 -2.18 16.42 -1.35
C MET A 420 -3.16 17.13 -0.43
N GLU A 421 -2.80 17.22 0.84
CA GLU A 421 -3.51 18.03 1.83
C GLU A 421 -2.48 18.83 2.63
N MET A 422 -2.67 20.14 2.76
CA MET A 422 -1.69 21.04 3.41
C MET A 422 -2.38 22.32 3.93
N PRO A 423 -1.76 23.09 4.85
CA PRO A 423 -2.32 24.35 5.32
C PRO A 423 -2.32 25.45 4.23
N PRO A 424 -3.19 26.47 4.31
CA PRO A 424 -3.33 27.53 3.30
C PRO A 424 -2.02 28.24 2.92
N LEU A 425 -1.15 28.53 3.90
CA LEU A 425 0.15 29.18 3.66
C LEU A 425 1.06 28.32 2.75
N ALA A 426 1.00 27.00 2.91
CA ALA A 426 1.72 26.07 2.04
C ALA A 426 1.11 26.05 0.63
N VAL A 427 -0.22 26.07 0.52
CA VAL A 427 -0.93 26.15 -0.78
C VAL A 427 -0.49 27.36 -1.57
N ASP A 428 -0.43 28.54 -0.96
CA ASP A 428 -0.07 29.78 -1.65
C ASP A 428 1.36 29.72 -2.22
N ARG A 429 2.31 29.15 -1.47
CA ARG A 429 3.68 28.93 -1.95
C ARG A 429 3.74 27.93 -3.09
N VAL A 430 3.02 26.81 -2.97
CA VAL A 430 2.96 25.78 -4.02
C VAL A 430 2.36 26.35 -5.30
N LYS A 431 1.25 27.08 -5.22
CA LYS A 431 0.59 27.65 -6.41
C LYS A 431 1.40 28.74 -7.11
N LYS A 432 2.23 29.48 -6.38
CA LYS A 432 3.17 30.44 -6.99
C LYS A 432 4.18 29.76 -7.90
N ILE A 433 4.64 28.57 -7.54
CA ILE A 433 5.68 27.83 -8.28
C ILE A 433 5.08 26.83 -9.26
N ARG A 434 3.93 26.24 -8.93
CA ARG A 434 3.20 25.26 -9.73
C ARG A 434 1.77 25.75 -9.96
N PRO A 435 1.55 26.67 -10.90
CA PRO A 435 0.22 27.27 -11.14
C PRO A 435 -0.83 26.26 -11.62
N ASN A 436 -0.39 25.12 -12.17
CA ASN A 436 -1.27 24.06 -12.68
C ASN A 436 -1.84 23.15 -11.59
N VAL A 437 -1.38 23.28 -10.33
CA VAL A 437 -1.95 22.53 -9.20
C VAL A 437 -3.36 23.03 -8.90
N ILE A 438 -4.31 22.11 -8.84
CA ILE A 438 -5.73 22.39 -8.74
C ILE A 438 -6.13 22.41 -7.26
N THR A 439 -6.73 23.51 -6.81
CA THR A 439 -7.32 23.61 -5.48
C THR A 439 -8.70 22.99 -5.44
N LEU A 440 -8.98 22.19 -4.42
CA LEU A 440 -10.27 21.51 -4.24
C LEU A 440 -11.22 22.32 -3.36
N ASP A 441 -12.46 22.49 -3.82
CA ASP A 441 -13.55 23.01 -2.99
C ASP A 441 -14.25 21.88 -2.25
N TRP A 442 -14.45 20.75 -2.92
CA TRP A 442 -15.28 19.67 -2.40
C TRP A 442 -14.80 18.30 -2.85
N SER A 443 -15.01 17.30 -2.00
CA SER A 443 -14.77 15.90 -2.34
C SER A 443 -15.74 15.00 -1.59
N ALA A 444 -16.06 13.85 -2.16
CA ALA A 444 -16.86 12.83 -1.52
C ALA A 444 -16.43 11.43 -1.95
N SER A 445 -16.74 10.45 -1.11
CA SER A 445 -16.59 9.03 -1.43
C SER A 445 -17.85 8.28 -1.06
N ILE A 446 -18.26 7.35 -1.92
CA ILE A 446 -19.45 6.52 -1.69
C ILE A 446 -19.22 5.07 -2.14
N THR A 447 -19.97 4.17 -1.51
CA THR A 447 -20.14 2.76 -1.90
C THR A 447 -21.65 2.50 -2.02
N ASN A 448 -22.12 2.17 -3.22
CA ASN A 448 -23.54 2.02 -3.52
C ASN A 448 -23.97 0.55 -3.46
N ALA A 449 -23.98 -0.05 -2.27
CA ALA A 449 -24.33 -1.46 -2.07
C ALA A 449 -25.71 -1.86 -2.68
N ASN A 450 -26.62 -0.91 -2.85
CA ASN A 450 -27.91 -1.08 -3.50
C ASN A 450 -27.84 -1.37 -5.02
N LEU A 451 -26.68 -1.17 -5.65
CA LEU A 451 -26.46 -1.54 -7.06
C LEU A 451 -26.07 -3.01 -7.24
N TYR A 452 -25.84 -3.75 -6.16
CA TYR A 452 -25.54 -5.17 -6.25
C TYR A 452 -26.81 -5.99 -6.45
N ASP A 453 -26.81 -6.85 -7.45
CA ASP A 453 -27.85 -7.83 -7.66
C ASP A 453 -27.42 -9.18 -7.09
N PHE A 454 -28.16 -9.64 -6.08
CA PHE A 454 -27.91 -10.92 -5.42
C PHE A 454 -28.32 -12.12 -6.27
N HIS A 455 -29.22 -11.96 -7.25
CA HIS A 455 -29.64 -13.04 -8.14
C HIS A 455 -28.57 -13.32 -9.19
N GLU A 456 -28.10 -12.28 -9.87
CA GLU A 456 -27.04 -12.39 -10.88
C GLU A 456 -25.63 -12.41 -10.28
N ASN A 457 -25.50 -12.17 -8.96
CA ASN A 457 -24.23 -12.04 -8.25
C ASN A 457 -23.28 -11.04 -8.94
N SER A 458 -23.85 -9.90 -9.36
CA SER A 458 -23.21 -8.91 -10.23
C SER A 458 -23.58 -7.49 -9.82
N TRP A 459 -22.76 -6.50 -10.25
CA TRP A 459 -23.07 -5.09 -10.03
C TRP A 459 -23.85 -4.51 -11.21
N ARG A 460 -25.09 -4.08 -10.98
CA ARG A 460 -25.96 -3.46 -11.98
C ARG A 460 -25.61 -1.98 -12.16
N VAL A 461 -24.66 -1.71 -13.06
CA VAL A 461 -24.23 -0.36 -13.41
C VAL A 461 -24.95 0.11 -14.67
N SER A 462 -25.69 1.21 -14.56
CA SER A 462 -26.39 1.80 -15.71
C SER A 462 -25.52 2.84 -16.41
N PHE A 463 -24.83 2.42 -17.48
CA PHE A 463 -24.06 3.34 -18.33
C PHE A 463 -24.93 4.48 -18.88
N LYS A 464 -26.17 4.17 -19.33
CA LYS A 464 -27.13 5.17 -19.82
C LYS A 464 -27.42 6.27 -18.78
N ARG A 465 -27.55 5.93 -17.49
CA ARG A 465 -27.78 6.95 -16.44
C ARG A 465 -26.53 7.82 -16.21
N ILE A 466 -25.33 7.23 -16.27
CA ILE A 466 -24.07 7.98 -16.21
C ILE A 466 -23.97 8.92 -17.42
N GLN A 467 -24.23 8.44 -18.62
CA GLN A 467 -24.22 9.25 -19.84
C GLN A 467 -25.25 10.40 -19.77
N ASN A 468 -26.49 10.11 -19.36
CA ASN A 468 -27.53 11.14 -19.23
C ASN A 468 -27.18 12.24 -18.23
N SER A 469 -26.29 11.97 -17.27
CA SER A 469 -25.85 12.99 -16.31
C SER A 469 -25.03 14.12 -16.96
N LEU A 470 -24.46 13.89 -18.15
CA LEU A 470 -23.76 14.92 -18.95
C LEU A 470 -24.71 16.06 -19.41
N LEU A 471 -25.99 15.74 -19.61
CA LEU A 471 -27.02 16.70 -20.04
C LEU A 471 -27.59 17.52 -18.87
N GLY A 472 -27.35 17.07 -17.65
CA GLY A 472 -27.92 17.69 -16.46
C GLY A 472 -27.19 18.96 -16.04
N ASN A 473 -27.86 19.74 -15.21
CA ASN A 473 -27.34 20.95 -14.61
C ASN A 473 -27.60 20.89 -13.10
N GLN A 474 -26.54 20.83 -12.29
CA GLN A 474 -26.64 20.78 -10.83
C GLN A 474 -25.70 21.79 -10.17
N THR A 475 -26.07 22.25 -8.98
CA THR A 475 -25.21 23.15 -8.21
C THR A 475 -24.31 22.37 -7.25
N LEU A 476 -23.17 22.96 -6.90
CA LEU A 476 -22.29 22.40 -5.86
C LEU A 476 -23.05 22.25 -4.53
N LYS A 477 -23.88 23.24 -4.15
CA LYS A 477 -24.74 23.19 -2.96
C LYS A 477 -25.65 21.95 -2.93
N LYS A 478 -26.12 21.48 -4.09
CA LYS A 478 -26.93 20.26 -4.15
C LYS A 478 -26.10 19.00 -3.88
N LEU A 479 -24.88 18.94 -4.41
CA LEU A 479 -23.93 17.86 -4.08
C LEU A 479 -23.61 17.86 -2.58
N GLU A 480 -23.35 19.03 -2.02
CA GLU A 480 -23.08 19.21 -0.58
C GLU A 480 -24.25 18.79 0.29
N SER A 481 -25.48 19.12 -0.11
CA SER A 481 -26.70 18.72 0.60
C SER A 481 -26.91 17.21 0.54
N GLU A 482 -26.67 16.59 -0.61
CA GLU A 482 -26.93 15.16 -0.81
C GLU A 482 -25.83 14.25 -0.24
N PHE A 483 -24.56 14.65 -0.37
CA PHE A 483 -23.40 13.82 -0.03
C PHE A 483 -22.55 14.43 1.10
N GLY A 484 -23.03 15.48 1.74
CA GLY A 484 -22.41 16.15 2.87
C GLY A 484 -21.34 17.18 2.49
N THR A 485 -21.16 18.14 3.39
CA THR A 485 -20.07 19.12 3.39
C THR A 485 -19.76 19.53 4.82
N TRP A 486 -18.64 20.21 5.04
CA TRP A 486 -18.37 20.84 6.32
C TRP A 486 -19.14 22.15 6.43
N ILE A 487 -19.90 22.32 7.51
CA ILE A 487 -20.77 23.48 7.75
C ILE A 487 -20.24 24.40 8.86
N GLY A 488 -19.07 24.09 9.42
CA GLY A 488 -18.48 24.88 10.51
C GLY A 488 -17.98 26.24 10.03
N GLN A 489 -17.98 27.23 10.92
CA GLN A 489 -17.45 28.57 10.63
C GLN A 489 -15.95 28.68 10.87
N LYS A 490 -15.40 27.91 11.81
CA LYS A 490 -13.99 27.93 12.19
C LYS A 490 -13.42 26.51 12.24
N PRO A 491 -12.22 26.27 11.67
CA PRO A 491 -11.52 25.00 11.81
C PRO A 491 -11.37 24.56 13.26
N TYR A 492 -11.43 23.25 13.49
CA TYR A 492 -11.08 22.66 14.77
C TYR A 492 -9.56 22.49 14.86
N GLN A 493 -9.01 22.77 16.04
CA GLN A 493 -7.63 22.40 16.34
C GLN A 493 -7.52 20.87 16.42
N PRO A 494 -6.54 20.25 15.73
CA PRO A 494 -6.39 18.80 15.73
C PRO A 494 -5.93 18.30 17.10
N LYS A 495 -6.70 17.40 17.71
CA LYS A 495 -6.21 16.63 18.86
C LYS A 495 -5.32 15.50 18.36
N ARG A 496 -4.16 15.26 18.98
CA ARG A 496 -3.26 14.13 18.60
C ARG A 496 -3.97 12.77 18.53
N LYS A 497 -4.93 12.52 19.44
CA LYS A 497 -5.78 11.32 19.42
C LYS A 497 -6.62 11.22 18.13
N TRP A 498 -7.24 12.32 17.69
CA TRP A 498 -8.00 12.35 16.44
C TRP A 498 -7.12 12.03 15.24
N VAL A 499 -5.93 12.62 15.20
CA VAL A 499 -4.97 12.45 14.11
C VAL A 499 -4.57 10.98 13.95
N LYS A 500 -4.25 10.29 15.05
CA LYS A 500 -4.02 8.83 15.02
C LYS A 500 -5.22 8.03 14.49
N CYS A 501 -6.44 8.40 14.92
CA CYS A 501 -7.67 7.72 14.51
C CYS A 501 -8.01 7.96 13.03
N LEU A 502 -7.74 9.18 12.53
CA LEU A 502 -7.86 9.52 11.11
C LEU A 502 -6.88 8.68 10.29
N ASP A 503 -5.61 8.63 10.69
CA ASP A 503 -4.59 7.82 9.99
C ASP A 503 -4.98 6.34 9.94
N ALA A 504 -5.58 5.81 11.00
CA ALA A 504 -6.02 4.42 11.05
C ALA A 504 -7.18 4.09 10.08
N THR A 505 -8.00 5.09 9.69
CA THR A 505 -9.27 4.86 8.98
C THR A 505 -9.42 5.62 7.67
N ALA A 506 -8.52 6.54 7.33
CA ALA A 506 -8.62 7.42 6.16
C ALA A 506 -8.56 6.66 4.83
N ASN A 507 -7.86 5.51 4.77
CA ASN A 507 -7.68 4.71 3.56
C ASN A 507 -8.15 3.26 3.72
N LEU A 508 -9.32 3.08 4.34
CA LEU A 508 -10.04 1.79 4.44
C LEU A 508 -9.44 0.82 5.47
N GLY A 509 -9.54 1.15 6.76
CA GLY A 509 -9.11 0.26 7.85
C GLY A 509 -9.97 -1.01 7.92
N TYR A 510 -9.34 -2.18 7.97
CA TYR A 510 -10.04 -3.46 8.10
C TYR A 510 -10.64 -3.62 9.51
N LEU A 511 -11.94 -3.88 9.59
CA LEU A 511 -12.62 -4.03 10.88
C LEU A 511 -12.05 -5.17 11.73
N ALA A 512 -11.68 -6.28 11.08
CA ALA A 512 -11.05 -7.42 11.75
C ALA A 512 -9.68 -7.08 12.36
N SER A 513 -8.94 -6.14 11.76
CA SER A 513 -7.62 -5.72 12.28
C SER A 513 -7.75 -4.90 13.56
N PHE A 514 -8.79 -4.09 13.71
CA PHE A 514 -9.08 -3.38 14.96
C PHE A 514 -9.58 -4.29 16.09
N GLU A 515 -9.82 -5.57 15.80
CA GLU A 515 -10.04 -6.56 16.84
C GLU A 515 -8.76 -7.09 17.47
N GLN A 516 -7.61 -6.84 16.83
CA GLN A 516 -6.31 -7.33 17.26
C GLN A 516 -5.59 -6.30 18.14
N LEU A 517 -5.30 -6.68 19.39
CA LEU A 517 -4.65 -5.78 20.34
C LEU A 517 -3.27 -5.34 19.85
N GLU A 518 -2.48 -6.26 19.28
CA GLU A 518 -1.14 -5.96 18.75
C GLU A 518 -1.19 -4.89 17.62
N TYR A 519 -2.24 -4.89 16.81
CA TYR A 519 -2.42 -3.93 15.71
C TYR A 519 -2.75 -2.53 16.25
N LEU A 520 -3.70 -2.45 17.19
CA LEU A 520 -4.07 -1.21 17.87
C LEU A 520 -2.89 -0.63 18.67
N GLN A 521 -2.08 -1.47 19.32
CA GLN A 521 -0.85 -1.07 19.99
C GLN A 521 0.18 -0.45 19.03
N LYS A 522 0.35 -0.99 17.81
CA LYS A 522 1.22 -0.39 16.77
C LYS A 522 0.74 1.01 16.35
N LEU A 523 -0.57 1.25 16.39
CA LEU A 523 -1.19 2.55 16.16
C LEU A 523 -1.14 3.47 17.40
N GLY A 524 -0.79 2.94 18.57
CA GLY A 524 -0.81 3.66 19.85
C GLY A 524 -2.22 4.15 20.20
N LEU A 525 -3.21 3.27 20.00
CA LEU A 525 -4.62 3.48 20.27
C LEU A 525 -5.23 2.26 20.99
N THR A 526 -6.31 2.43 21.73
CA THR A 526 -7.26 1.35 22.06
C THR A 526 -8.47 1.36 21.13
N ARG A 527 -9.31 0.32 21.22
CA ARG A 527 -10.54 0.25 20.41
C ARG A 527 -11.56 1.30 20.84
N GLU A 528 -11.70 1.48 22.15
CA GLU A 528 -12.56 2.49 22.77
C GLU A 528 -12.10 3.88 22.35
N GLU A 529 -10.79 4.13 22.40
CA GLU A 529 -10.20 5.38 21.95
C GLU A 529 -10.50 5.70 20.48
N LEU A 530 -10.40 4.70 19.62
CA LEU A 530 -10.73 4.81 18.20
C LEU A 530 -12.22 5.12 17.98
N LEU A 531 -13.11 4.39 18.65
CA LEU A 531 -14.55 4.58 18.55
C LEU A 531 -14.96 5.98 19.03
N ASP A 532 -14.51 6.39 20.21
CA ASP A 532 -14.82 7.69 20.81
C ASP A 532 -14.37 8.84 19.92
N ALA A 533 -13.15 8.78 19.39
CA ALA A 533 -12.63 9.82 18.51
C ALA A 533 -13.43 9.91 17.21
N ILE A 534 -13.78 8.77 16.60
CA ILE A 534 -14.60 8.74 15.38
C ILE A 534 -16.00 9.31 15.64
N MET A 535 -16.63 8.95 16.76
CA MET A 535 -17.93 9.50 17.15
C MET A 535 -17.86 11.02 17.38
N GLU A 536 -16.84 11.50 18.08
CA GLU A 536 -16.63 12.93 18.34
C GLU A 536 -16.43 13.70 17.02
N MET A 537 -15.55 13.21 16.15
CA MET A 537 -15.30 13.83 14.84
C MET A 537 -16.54 13.82 13.95
N LYS A 538 -17.33 12.73 13.96
CA LYS A 538 -18.58 12.64 13.21
C LYS A 538 -19.63 13.63 13.72
N LYS A 539 -19.79 13.75 15.05
CA LYS A 539 -20.69 14.73 15.68
C LYS A 539 -20.33 16.17 15.31
N LYS A 540 -19.03 16.45 15.16
CA LYS A 540 -18.51 17.76 14.75
C LYS A 540 -18.45 17.96 13.23
N THR A 541 -18.95 17.01 12.43
CA THR A 541 -18.91 17.03 10.95
C THR A 541 -17.50 17.14 10.36
N VAL A 542 -16.48 16.70 11.11
CA VAL A 542 -15.08 16.66 10.64
C VAL A 542 -14.90 15.51 9.65
N VAL A 543 -15.56 14.38 9.91
CA VAL A 543 -15.51 13.19 9.06
C VAL A 543 -16.91 12.70 8.70
N ASP A 544 -16.99 12.07 7.53
CA ASP A 544 -18.05 11.12 7.20
C ASP A 544 -17.54 9.69 7.32
N ILE A 545 -18.43 8.77 7.63
CA ILE A 545 -18.09 7.37 7.83
C ILE A 545 -18.81 6.55 6.78
N SER A 546 -18.09 5.64 6.14
CA SER A 546 -18.66 4.67 5.22
C SER A 546 -17.99 3.33 5.40
N TYR A 547 -18.73 2.27 5.11
CA TYR A 547 -18.24 0.90 5.09
C TYR A 547 -18.20 0.41 3.66
N THR A 548 -17.25 -0.48 3.39
CA THR A 548 -17.06 -1.03 2.05
C THR A 548 -16.43 -2.42 2.11
N PRO A 549 -16.87 -3.37 1.27
CA PRO A 549 -16.15 -4.62 1.07
C PRO A 549 -14.96 -4.42 0.14
N VAL A 550 -14.09 -5.44 0.03
CA VAL A 550 -13.05 -5.43 -1.00
C VAL A 550 -13.66 -5.63 -2.39
N PHE A 551 -13.58 -4.64 -3.26
CA PHE A 551 -14.01 -4.78 -4.66
C PHE A 551 -13.05 -5.67 -5.47
N ARG A 552 -13.22 -7.00 -5.39
CA ARG A 552 -12.53 -7.95 -6.28
C ARG A 552 -13.15 -7.90 -7.69
N ASN A 553 -12.37 -8.17 -8.73
CA ASN A 553 -12.82 -8.23 -10.13
C ASN A 553 -13.42 -6.91 -10.69
N HIS A 554 -13.04 -5.77 -10.12
CA HIS A 554 -13.41 -4.45 -10.63
C HIS A 554 -12.22 -3.75 -11.25
N MET A 555 -12.46 -2.94 -12.28
CA MET A 555 -11.46 -2.01 -12.79
C MET A 555 -11.62 -0.67 -12.10
N THR A 556 -10.49 -0.10 -11.66
CA THR A 556 -10.46 1.30 -11.23
C THR A 556 -10.17 2.17 -12.44
N ILE A 557 -11.07 3.11 -12.72
CA ILE A 557 -10.95 4.12 -13.78
C ILE A 557 -10.82 5.51 -13.16
N ALA A 558 -10.05 6.37 -13.83
CA ALA A 558 -9.89 7.77 -13.51
C ALA A 558 -10.50 8.60 -14.64
N LEU A 559 -11.40 9.52 -14.31
CA LEU A 559 -11.98 10.46 -15.26
C LEU A 559 -11.63 11.88 -14.86
N ILE A 560 -11.06 12.64 -15.79
CA ILE A 560 -10.77 14.06 -15.63
C ILE A 560 -11.73 14.82 -16.53
N ALA A 561 -12.58 15.64 -15.92
CA ALA A 561 -13.63 16.38 -16.60
C ALA A 561 -13.42 17.89 -16.43
N GLN A 562 -13.61 18.66 -17.50
CA GLN A 562 -13.58 20.12 -17.48
C GLN A 562 -14.73 20.69 -18.32
N GLY A 563 -15.45 21.67 -17.77
CA GLY A 563 -16.63 22.23 -18.42
C GLY A 563 -17.36 23.26 -17.54
N ARG A 564 -18.64 23.53 -17.86
CA ARG A 564 -19.47 24.43 -17.05
C ARG A 564 -19.77 23.78 -15.70
N SER A 565 -19.79 24.59 -14.63
CA SER A 565 -19.94 24.07 -13.26
C SER A 565 -21.19 23.22 -13.07
N GLY A 566 -22.29 23.64 -13.69
CA GLY A 566 -23.57 22.93 -13.70
C GLY A 566 -23.47 21.48 -14.19
N GLN A 567 -22.84 21.31 -15.36
CA GLN A 567 -22.65 20.01 -16.01
C GLN A 567 -21.66 19.14 -15.23
N ILE A 568 -20.56 19.72 -14.75
CA ILE A 568 -19.56 18.98 -13.94
C ILE A 568 -20.20 18.44 -12.67
N CYS A 569 -20.95 19.25 -11.94
CA CYS A 569 -21.64 18.80 -10.72
C CYS A 569 -22.69 17.71 -11.02
N SER A 570 -23.41 17.83 -12.13
CA SER A 570 -24.35 16.80 -12.59
C SER A 570 -23.64 15.48 -12.93
N PHE A 571 -22.53 15.57 -13.66
CA PHE A 571 -21.72 14.42 -14.04
C PHE A 571 -21.13 13.69 -12.82
N VAL A 572 -20.59 14.46 -11.87
CA VAL A 572 -20.11 13.95 -10.59
C VAL A 572 -21.21 13.23 -9.81
N GLN A 573 -22.42 13.80 -9.76
CA GLN A 573 -23.58 13.16 -9.14
C GLN A 573 -23.91 11.82 -9.80
N GLY A 574 -23.86 11.75 -11.14
CA GLY A 574 -24.10 10.53 -11.90
C GLY A 574 -23.18 9.39 -11.46
N PHE A 575 -21.88 9.65 -11.35
CA PHE A 575 -20.92 8.65 -10.86
C PHE A 575 -21.14 8.27 -9.39
N LEU A 576 -21.40 9.25 -8.53
CA LEU A 576 -21.70 9.00 -7.11
C LEU A 576 -22.96 8.14 -6.91
N LYS A 577 -23.95 8.20 -7.81
CA LYS A 577 -25.19 7.41 -7.67
C LYS A 577 -25.16 6.07 -8.39
N HIS A 578 -24.40 5.97 -9.47
CA HIS A 578 -24.53 4.88 -10.43
C HIS A 578 -23.27 4.04 -10.59
N SER A 579 -22.19 4.34 -9.86
CA SER A 579 -21.02 3.46 -9.78
C SER A 579 -21.04 2.64 -8.48
N PRO A 580 -20.55 1.37 -8.49
CA PRO A 580 -20.41 0.55 -7.28
C PRO A 580 -19.65 1.27 -6.17
N SER A 581 -18.56 1.94 -6.53
CA SER A 581 -17.88 2.90 -5.67
C SER A 581 -17.30 4.04 -6.50
N ALA A 582 -17.34 5.24 -5.94
CA ALA A 582 -16.73 6.42 -6.53
C ALA A 582 -16.11 7.29 -5.43
N THR A 583 -14.93 7.84 -5.69
CA THR A 583 -14.35 8.97 -4.97
C THR A 583 -14.19 10.11 -5.96
N VAL A 584 -14.75 11.27 -5.63
CA VAL A 584 -14.81 12.43 -6.53
C VAL A 584 -14.17 13.63 -5.87
N PHE A 585 -13.55 14.46 -6.69
CA PHE A 585 -12.92 15.71 -6.29
C PHE A 585 -13.38 16.79 -7.26
N VAL A 586 -13.86 17.91 -6.72
CA VAL A 586 -14.36 19.05 -7.49
C VAL A 586 -13.48 20.26 -7.18
N ALA A 587 -12.91 20.83 -8.23
CA ALA A 587 -12.03 21.98 -8.15
C ALA A 587 -12.78 23.24 -7.72
N ARG A 588 -11.98 24.25 -7.33
CA ARG A 588 -12.51 25.56 -6.97
C ARG A 588 -13.36 26.18 -8.08
N GLY A 589 -14.59 26.54 -7.74
CA GLY A 589 -15.57 27.08 -8.71
C GLY A 589 -16.26 26.02 -9.58
N GLY A 590 -16.05 24.73 -9.32
CA GLY A 590 -16.86 23.63 -9.87
C GLY A 590 -16.66 23.31 -11.35
N ARG A 591 -15.68 23.91 -12.05
CA ARG A 591 -15.48 23.75 -13.51
C ARG A 591 -14.57 22.59 -13.90
N TRP A 592 -13.97 21.91 -12.93
CA TRP A 592 -13.09 20.78 -13.15
C TRP A 592 -13.35 19.73 -12.09
N SER A 593 -13.28 18.45 -12.45
CA SER A 593 -13.35 17.34 -11.50
C SER A 593 -12.44 16.17 -11.87
N LEU A 594 -12.04 15.46 -10.82
CA LEU A 594 -11.46 14.11 -10.91
C LEU A 594 -12.45 13.12 -10.31
N ILE A 595 -12.75 12.06 -11.03
CA ILE A 595 -13.60 10.96 -10.58
C ILE A 595 -12.77 9.67 -10.63
N MET A 596 -12.60 9.04 -9.48
CA MET A 596 -11.99 7.72 -9.33
C MET A 596 -13.11 6.72 -9.04
N ALA A 597 -13.45 5.86 -10.01
CA ALA A 597 -14.57 4.93 -9.90
C ALA A 597 -14.13 3.48 -10.03
N ARG A 598 -14.76 2.58 -9.27
CA ARG A 598 -14.62 1.12 -9.43
C ARG A 598 -15.87 0.58 -10.10
N VAL A 599 -15.71 -0.01 -11.28
CA VAL A 599 -16.82 -0.56 -12.08
C VAL A 599 -16.45 -1.94 -12.66
N PRO A 600 -17.43 -2.77 -13.06
CA PRO A 600 -17.16 -4.00 -13.78
C PRO A 600 -16.34 -3.76 -15.07
N PRO A 601 -15.47 -4.68 -15.50
CA PRO A 601 -14.62 -4.49 -16.68
C PRO A 601 -15.37 -4.18 -17.98
N SER A 602 -16.53 -4.80 -18.19
CA SER A 602 -17.40 -4.53 -19.35
C SER A 602 -17.85 -3.07 -19.41
N ILE A 603 -18.27 -2.54 -18.26
CA ILE A 603 -18.71 -1.15 -18.12
C ILE A 603 -17.53 -0.18 -18.19
N ALA A 604 -16.37 -0.54 -17.61
CA ALA A 604 -15.16 0.26 -17.73
C ALA A 604 -14.80 0.51 -19.20
N ARG A 605 -14.87 -0.55 -20.02
CA ARG A 605 -14.59 -0.46 -21.46
C ARG A 605 -15.57 0.48 -22.17
N GLN A 606 -16.87 0.35 -21.92
CA GLN A 606 -17.88 1.26 -22.48
C GLN A 606 -17.64 2.71 -22.08
N ILE A 607 -17.37 2.96 -20.79
CA ILE A 607 -17.06 4.31 -20.29
C ILE A 607 -15.82 4.89 -20.96
N MET A 608 -14.75 4.10 -21.14
CA MET A 608 -13.51 4.61 -21.72
C MET A 608 -13.63 4.88 -23.23
N ILE A 609 -14.47 4.14 -23.96
CA ILE A 609 -14.61 4.26 -25.42
C ILE A 609 -15.69 5.27 -25.81
N GLU A 610 -16.87 5.22 -25.20
CA GLU A 610 -18.06 5.93 -25.68
C GLU A 610 -18.27 7.27 -24.97
N LEU A 611 -17.98 7.34 -23.66
CA LEU A 611 -18.29 8.51 -22.85
C LEU A 611 -17.54 9.79 -23.27
N PRO A 612 -16.25 9.75 -23.69
CA PRO A 612 -15.55 10.94 -24.17
C PRO A 612 -16.22 11.58 -25.39
N GLY A 613 -16.68 10.77 -26.35
CA GLY A 613 -17.41 11.26 -27.53
C GLY A 613 -18.71 11.94 -27.14
N LYS A 614 -19.47 11.34 -26.21
CA LYS A 614 -20.71 11.91 -25.68
C LYS A 614 -20.52 13.16 -24.84
N ALA A 615 -19.40 13.28 -24.14
CA ALA A 615 -19.04 14.49 -23.41
C ALA A 615 -18.68 15.63 -24.36
N ALA A 616 -17.95 15.35 -25.44
CA ALA A 616 -17.58 16.33 -26.46
C ALA A 616 -18.82 16.92 -27.16
N GLU A 617 -19.85 16.11 -27.44
CA GLU A 617 -21.15 16.57 -27.95
C GLU A 617 -21.85 17.60 -27.02
N GLN A 618 -21.42 17.72 -25.75
CA GLN A 618 -22.01 18.57 -24.72
C GLN A 618 -21.05 19.66 -24.21
N ASP A 619 -20.01 19.98 -24.97
CA ASP A 619 -18.95 20.94 -24.61
C ASP A 619 -18.21 20.60 -23.30
N LEU A 620 -18.13 19.31 -22.95
CA LEU A 620 -17.42 18.82 -21.76
C LEU A 620 -16.16 18.09 -22.21
N ALA A 621 -15.00 18.64 -21.85
CA ALA A 621 -13.72 17.97 -22.08
C ALA A 621 -13.56 16.83 -21.06
N LEU A 622 -13.56 15.59 -21.55
CA LEU A 622 -13.46 14.39 -20.73
C LEU A 622 -12.29 13.54 -21.17
N SER A 623 -11.41 13.21 -20.23
CA SER A 623 -10.38 12.19 -20.42
C SER A 623 -10.63 11.02 -19.48
N CYS A 624 -10.65 9.80 -20.03
CA CYS A 624 -10.87 8.56 -19.28
C CYS A 624 -9.61 7.69 -19.33
N TYR A 625 -9.17 7.22 -18.16
CA TYR A 625 -7.97 6.39 -18.04
C TYR A 625 -8.23 5.18 -17.16
N ARG A 626 -7.52 4.09 -17.45
CA ARG A 626 -7.35 2.99 -16.51
C ARG A 626 -6.29 3.37 -15.48
N VAL A 627 -6.55 3.13 -14.20
CA VAL A 627 -5.53 3.23 -13.16
C VAL A 627 -4.65 1.97 -13.22
N VAL A 628 -3.35 2.16 -13.44
CA VAL A 628 -2.37 1.08 -13.57
C VAL A 628 -1.80 0.70 -12.21
N SER A 629 -1.39 1.71 -11.45
CA SER A 629 -0.86 1.54 -10.10
C SER A 629 -1.38 2.63 -9.17
N TYR A 630 -1.48 2.29 -7.89
CA TYR A 630 -1.94 3.17 -6.83
C TYR A 630 -1.00 2.99 -5.64
N ARG A 631 -0.48 4.11 -5.12
CA ARG A 631 0.39 4.15 -3.94
C ARG A 631 -0.24 5.06 -2.91
N SER A 632 -0.49 4.54 -1.72
CA SER A 632 -1.02 5.35 -0.62
C SER A 632 0.04 5.61 0.44
N TYR A 633 0.22 6.87 0.77
CA TYR A 633 1.06 7.37 1.85
C TYR A 633 0.17 7.90 2.99
N SER A 634 -1.03 7.32 3.15
CA SER A 634 -2.00 7.72 4.16
C SER A 634 -1.63 7.20 5.55
N TRP A 635 -0.76 6.19 5.63
CA TRP A 635 -0.25 5.69 6.90
C TRP A 635 0.47 6.81 7.66
N ARG A 636 -0.03 7.14 8.84
CA ARG A 636 0.47 8.24 9.69
C ARG A 636 0.52 9.61 8.98
N PHE A 637 -0.30 9.83 7.94
CA PHE A 637 -0.30 11.05 7.15
C PHE A 637 -0.51 12.31 8.00
N TYR A 638 -1.58 12.34 8.79
CA TYR A 638 -1.89 13.52 9.60
C TYR A 638 -0.88 13.68 10.74
N GLN A 639 -0.38 12.57 11.32
CA GLN A 639 0.72 12.64 12.29
C GLN A 639 1.98 13.24 11.69
N ARG A 640 2.28 12.89 10.43
CA ARG A 640 3.44 13.38 9.70
C ARG A 640 3.39 14.88 9.40
N ILE A 641 2.20 15.43 9.15
CA ILE A 641 2.02 16.88 8.89
C ILE A 641 1.65 17.67 10.15
N LEU A 642 1.57 17.04 11.33
CA LEU A 642 1.32 17.73 12.60
C LEU A 642 2.66 18.03 13.30
N ASN A 643 2.90 19.29 13.61
CA ASN A 643 4.05 19.71 14.40
C ASN A 643 3.87 19.37 15.89
N GLU A 644 4.94 19.47 16.68
CA GLU A 644 4.88 19.22 18.12
C GLU A 644 4.01 20.24 18.89
N ASP A 645 3.87 21.45 18.36
CA ASP A 645 3.00 22.52 18.87
C ASP A 645 1.53 22.39 18.42
N ASP A 646 1.17 21.23 17.86
CA ASP A 646 -0.14 20.89 17.31
C ASP A 646 -0.60 21.80 16.14
N THR A 647 0.33 22.54 15.51
CA THR A 647 0.07 23.25 14.24
C THR A 647 0.33 22.37 13.02
N TRP A 648 -0.28 22.70 11.89
CA TRP A 648 0.02 22.02 10.64
C TRP A 648 1.37 22.47 10.07
N ASN A 649 2.22 21.49 9.79
CA ASN A 649 3.47 21.69 9.10
C ASN A 649 3.22 22.32 7.73
N ASP A 650 3.93 23.39 7.43
CA ASP A 650 3.78 24.14 6.19
C ASP A 650 5.01 24.00 5.27
N ASP A 651 6.02 23.22 5.68
CA ASP A 651 7.26 23.02 4.92
C ASP A 651 6.97 22.20 3.65
N VAL A 652 7.03 22.90 2.52
CA VAL A 652 6.85 22.35 1.17
C VAL A 652 8.18 22.29 0.40
N SER A 653 9.32 22.49 1.06
CA SER A 653 10.62 22.61 0.40
C SER A 653 10.95 21.40 -0.48
N ALA A 654 10.64 20.18 -0.02
CA ALA A 654 10.83 18.97 -0.82
C ALA A 654 10.01 18.99 -2.11
N MET A 655 8.75 19.43 -2.06
CA MET A 655 7.89 19.56 -3.25
C MET A 655 8.41 20.67 -4.18
N LEU A 656 8.80 21.82 -3.62
CA LEU A 656 9.33 22.94 -4.38
C LEU A 656 10.71 22.63 -5.00
N SER A 657 11.49 21.73 -4.40
CA SER A 657 12.81 21.34 -4.93
C SER A 657 12.74 20.42 -6.16
N GLN A 658 11.56 19.87 -6.48
CA GLN A 658 11.39 19.00 -7.65
C GLN A 658 11.32 19.77 -8.97
N ILE A 659 11.53 21.09 -9.02
CA ILE A 659 11.36 21.90 -10.24
C ILE A 659 12.22 21.34 -11.39
N ARG A 660 11.67 21.36 -12.61
CA ARG A 660 12.44 21.16 -13.84
C ARG A 660 13.60 22.15 -13.86
N LEU A 661 14.81 21.69 -13.59
CA LEU A 661 15.99 22.43 -14.03
C LEU A 661 15.87 22.57 -15.56
N PRO A 662 16.10 23.77 -16.14
CA PRO A 662 16.33 23.84 -17.57
C PRO A 662 17.40 22.82 -17.90
N TYR A 663 17.19 22.03 -18.97
CA TYR A 663 18.25 21.17 -19.47
C TYR A 663 19.50 22.06 -19.60
N PRO A 664 20.67 21.67 -19.05
CA PRO A 664 21.89 22.25 -19.58
C PRO A 664 21.83 21.98 -21.08
N ASP A 665 21.95 23.03 -21.89
CA ASP A 665 22.12 22.88 -23.32
C ASP A 665 23.17 21.79 -23.52
N ASN A 666 22.79 20.73 -24.23
CA ASN A 666 23.74 19.73 -24.68
C ASN A 666 24.63 20.43 -25.71
N ASP A 667 25.64 21.15 -25.24
CA ASP A 667 26.85 21.41 -26.01
C ASP A 667 27.69 20.13 -25.94
N ASP A 668 27.32 19.16 -26.79
CA ASP A 668 28.23 18.15 -27.36
C ASP A 668 28.09 18.20 -28.89
#